data_AF-A0AAD2JXX3-F1
#
_entry.id   AF-A0AAD2JXX3-F1
#
_cell.length_a   1.000
_cell.length_b   1.000
_cell.length_c   1.000
_cell.angle_alpha   90.00
_cell.angle_beta   90.00
_cell.angle_gamma   90.00
#
_symmetry.space_group_name_H-M   'P 1'
#
loop_
_entity.id
_entity.type
_entity.pdbx_description
1 polymer ?
#
loop_
_entity_poly.entity_id
_entity_poly.type
_entity_poly.pdbx_seq_one_letter_code
_entity_poly.pdbx_strand_id
1 'polypeptide(L)'
;PFLTLTTAWRPPQGLPLFPHFPFPYLPPRVGCPPIRLHTQRATDMSRQTSMAQLETVEDLSYLPTPSDDVIVTCLRERFMADIIYTGLGTSALVALNPHKYVSSTSDAFLQKYAAEYCDTSEDKQTLPPHIFQLANNAYYHMKRTAQDQCLLFSGETASGKSENRRLAIKTLLELSVSAAGKKGAKLGTQIPAAEFVLESFGNARTLFNPNASRFGKYTELQFSERGRLVGVKTLDYYLERGRVSGAPNGERNFHIFYYLIAGASAEERAHLHLVDKGTYRYVGQLRAGMGPSQRPTDDAIRFEQLKGALKAIGLSKRHVAQTCQLVAAILHLGNLEFMIDRNRDEDAAVVRNTDVCAIVADFLGVHASALEQTLSYKTKLVKKELCTVFLDPDSAADNRDDLAKTLYGLLFAWLNEHINQRLCREDFASFIGLFDLPGPQNLSSRSNSLDQFCINFANERLHAFTQHALFEAHVAEYTAEGLIPRFVPHTIPYFDNSECMRLLQNRPGGLLHIMDDQTRRAPKKTDATMIEAFQKRWGNHSSFKCTGAPSTGGSANGMGTAPSFTISHFNGPVTYSAEGFLERNLDALNPDFVQLLRGEAESAATATGTAGTGSVNPFVRGLFNARAIATQAHPRNEETIVAAQQPVKPMRAPSTRRRNTTRRGPMSPGLAADIVEEEDGDLTGAVGDGSPSAGGPSAVTGAFRAALDTLFATLSECQTWNVYCINPNDAQMPNQLEGRSVKGQVRSAGLAQVAVRCSGSSAVGKGSVAVWEVKVGVEEFCERYGSILAEKGLQNGEDRERIERTTAAFGLAESDVVLGINKVFLTQRAFHRLEDMLRARDTDEQKRNREREGEIVNPISDPYAPYPATMTDSREASPFVGGAYSDPYGTAGPQGSSAALPLVSHASPFQRADLYEDEYGGFDERGSLRGGGVADSDFDARSRYTSADDSASAFGSESYAPSRNMFGGDTKGGTRGGPLLEKEALAGEIQEGETVEVLKESSARRRWVTLCWILTWWVPNPCLSYLGRMKREDVRQAWREKLALNLLIWFVCLCTAFVIVFLGKLICPTEHVFNSSELASHSYILNANNVYTSIRGEVFDLNTITELHQRSVSVVPSKTILKTYGGTSADSVFPVQVSALCNGIDAIP
;
A
#
# COMPACT_ATOMS: atom_id res chain seq x y z
N PRO A 1 5.32 -58.75 -6.55
CA PRO A 1 6.45 -59.62 -6.12
C PRO A 1 7.32 -58.94 -5.05
N PHE A 2 6.74 -58.93 -3.84
CA PHE A 2 7.29 -59.13 -2.49
C PHE A 2 8.70 -58.68 -2.01
N LEU A 3 8.61 -57.92 -0.89
CA LEU A 3 9.32 -58.00 0.42
C LEU A 3 10.74 -57.41 0.55
N THR A 4 10.89 -56.21 1.13
CA THR A 4 11.13 -55.84 2.57
C THR A 4 12.57 -56.06 3.04
N LEU A 5 13.31 -55.00 3.41
CA LEU A 5 13.31 -54.20 4.66
C LEU A 5 13.89 -54.92 5.91
N THR A 6 14.92 -54.25 6.43
CA THR A 6 15.27 -53.99 7.85
C THR A 6 16.02 -55.01 8.72
N THR A 7 17.07 -54.44 9.34
CA THR A 7 17.53 -54.53 10.74
C THR A 7 18.41 -55.70 11.24
N ALA A 8 19.68 -55.33 11.49
CA ALA A 8 20.32 -55.20 12.80
C ALA A 8 20.97 -56.41 13.53
N TRP A 9 22.01 -56.04 14.30
CA TRP A 9 22.69 -56.72 15.42
C TRP A 9 23.92 -57.64 15.16
N ARG A 10 25.06 -57.23 15.76
CA ARG A 10 26.32 -57.98 16.04
C ARG A 10 26.06 -59.13 17.03
N PRO A 11 26.94 -60.17 17.19
CA PRO A 11 28.10 -60.16 18.13
C PRO A 11 29.21 -61.23 17.76
N PRO A 12 30.01 -61.87 18.68
CA PRO A 12 30.98 -61.42 19.71
C PRO A 12 32.34 -62.19 19.67
N GLN A 13 33.27 -61.92 20.61
CA GLN A 13 34.20 -62.83 21.36
C GLN A 13 35.26 -61.97 22.09
N GLY A 14 35.70 -62.13 23.35
CA GLY A 14 35.44 -63.04 24.47
C GLY A 14 36.35 -62.68 25.69
N LEU A 15 35.82 -62.85 26.91
CA LEU A 15 36.41 -62.75 28.29
C LEU A 15 37.37 -63.94 28.60
N PRO A 16 37.91 -64.26 29.85
CA PRO A 16 37.60 -63.76 31.23
C PRO A 16 38.72 -63.68 32.34
N LEU A 17 38.38 -62.97 33.47
CA LEU A 17 38.46 -63.26 34.95
C LEU A 17 39.81 -63.50 35.70
N PHE A 18 40.08 -63.19 37.01
CA PHE A 18 39.41 -63.04 38.35
C PHE A 18 40.40 -62.31 39.35
N PRO A 19 40.21 -62.06 40.70
CA PRO A 19 39.08 -62.12 41.67
C PRO A 19 38.93 -60.92 42.68
N HIS A 20 38.10 -61.10 43.74
CA HIS A 20 37.51 -60.21 44.77
C HIS A 20 38.33 -59.85 46.07
N PHE A 21 38.15 -58.59 46.59
CA PHE A 21 37.96 -58.01 47.98
C PHE A 21 38.85 -58.35 49.22
N PRO A 22 38.88 -57.58 50.38
CA PRO A 22 38.15 -56.35 50.85
C PRO A 22 38.96 -55.24 51.66
N PHE A 23 38.21 -54.19 52.09
CA PHE A 23 38.42 -52.96 52.95
C PHE A 23 38.94 -53.15 54.42
N PRO A 24 39.17 -52.12 55.31
CA PRO A 24 38.61 -50.73 55.36
C PRO A 24 39.51 -49.53 55.81
N TYR A 25 39.05 -48.27 55.55
CA TYR A 25 38.92 -47.08 56.44
C TYR A 25 38.60 -45.78 55.61
N LEU A 26 37.79 -44.86 56.17
CA LEU A 26 37.23 -43.57 55.63
C LEU A 26 37.56 -42.41 56.62
N PRO A 27 37.28 -41.09 56.39
CA PRO A 27 37.33 -40.18 55.20
C PRO A 27 37.94 -38.76 55.57
N PRO A 28 37.65 -37.55 54.97
CA PRO A 28 37.02 -37.11 53.70
C PRO A 28 37.66 -35.91 52.89
N ARG A 29 37.18 -35.72 51.62
CA ARG A 29 36.87 -34.49 50.82
C ARG A 29 37.90 -33.59 50.04
N VAL A 30 37.77 -33.64 48.69
CA VAL A 30 37.58 -32.61 47.59
C VAL A 30 38.41 -31.30 47.47
N GLY A 31 38.98 -31.05 46.27
CA GLY A 31 39.35 -29.72 45.70
C GLY A 31 39.91 -29.77 44.24
N CYS A 32 39.46 -28.88 43.33
CA CYS A 32 39.75 -28.78 41.87
C CYS A 32 41.18 -28.28 41.48
N PRO A 33 41.63 -28.42 40.20
CA PRO A 33 42.70 -27.58 39.62
C PRO A 33 42.26 -26.72 38.38
N PRO A 34 43.03 -25.68 37.99
CA PRO A 34 42.49 -24.42 37.45
C PRO A 34 42.51 -24.24 35.91
N ILE A 35 41.68 -23.29 35.47
CA ILE A 35 41.44 -22.82 34.10
C ILE A 35 42.56 -21.84 33.65
N ARG A 36 43.13 -22.05 32.45
CA ARG A 36 44.05 -21.11 31.78
C ARG A 36 43.25 -19.98 31.10
N LEU A 37 43.42 -18.76 31.62
CA LEU A 37 42.74 -17.51 31.22
C LEU A 37 43.47 -16.69 30.13
N HIS A 38 44.29 -17.31 29.27
CA HIS A 38 45.11 -16.58 28.29
C HIS A 38 44.63 -16.61 26.82
N THR A 39 43.53 -17.30 26.50
CA THR A 39 42.99 -17.38 25.12
C THR A 39 41.81 -16.43 24.83
N GLN A 40 41.22 -15.78 25.84
CA GLN A 40 40.14 -14.80 25.64
C GLN A 40 40.65 -13.41 25.26
N ARG A 41 41.78 -12.92 25.81
CA ARG A 41 42.31 -11.60 25.43
C ARG A 41 42.82 -11.53 23.98
N ALA A 42 43.34 -12.62 23.44
CA ALA A 42 43.78 -12.67 22.03
C ALA A 42 42.60 -12.77 21.04
N THR A 43 41.47 -13.36 21.47
CA THR A 43 40.23 -13.44 20.66
C THR A 43 39.35 -12.19 20.80
N ASP A 44 39.39 -11.49 21.94
CA ASP A 44 38.76 -10.16 22.10
C ASP A 44 39.59 -9.05 21.46
N MET A 45 40.94 -9.11 21.50
CA MET A 45 41.76 -8.18 20.72
C MET A 45 41.62 -8.44 19.23
N SER A 46 41.53 -9.68 18.75
CA SER A 46 41.28 -9.95 17.32
C SER A 46 39.86 -9.57 16.89
N ARG A 47 38.84 -9.72 17.76
CA ARG A 47 37.49 -9.18 17.53
C ARG A 47 37.47 -7.66 17.50
N GLN A 48 38.10 -6.97 18.46
CA GLN A 48 38.18 -5.51 18.48
C GLN A 48 38.98 -4.95 17.30
N THR A 49 40.04 -5.63 16.86
CA THR A 49 40.83 -5.23 15.68
C THR A 49 40.09 -5.52 14.36
N SER A 50 39.25 -6.57 14.30
CA SER A 50 38.36 -6.84 13.16
C SER A 50 37.13 -5.94 13.10
N MET A 51 36.64 -5.45 14.24
CA MET A 51 35.49 -4.55 14.34
C MET A 51 35.85 -3.11 13.95
N ALA A 52 37.05 -2.64 14.30
CA ALA A 52 37.52 -1.31 13.88
C ALA A 52 37.75 -1.15 12.36
N GLN A 53 37.69 -2.24 11.58
CA GLN A 53 37.85 -2.20 10.12
C GLN A 53 36.51 -2.05 9.37
N LEU A 54 35.37 -2.38 9.97
CA LEU A 54 34.07 -2.47 9.26
C LEU A 54 33.46 -1.11 8.94
N GLU A 55 33.69 -0.08 9.76
CA GLU A 55 33.29 1.31 9.50
C GLU A 55 33.90 1.84 8.18
N THR A 56 35.17 1.50 7.93
CA THR A 56 35.93 1.94 6.75
C THR A 56 35.55 1.22 5.45
N VAL A 57 34.72 0.17 5.52
CA VAL A 57 34.29 -0.57 4.35
C VAL A 57 33.25 0.25 3.59
N GLU A 58 33.65 0.82 2.46
CA GLU A 58 32.77 1.60 1.60
C GLU A 58 31.86 0.71 0.73
N ASP A 59 32.29 -0.50 0.38
CA ASP A 59 31.53 -1.44 -0.45
C ASP A 59 31.41 -2.82 0.23
N LEU A 60 30.17 -3.29 0.36
CA LEU A 60 29.85 -4.59 0.93
C LEU A 60 30.41 -5.77 0.13
N SER A 61 30.73 -5.56 -1.15
CA SER A 61 31.37 -6.57 -2.01
C SER A 61 32.80 -6.91 -1.60
N TYR A 62 33.47 -6.03 -0.84
CA TYR A 62 34.84 -6.26 -0.35
C TYR A 62 34.88 -7.05 0.96
N LEU A 63 33.72 -7.39 1.54
CA LEU A 63 33.65 -8.18 2.76
C LEU A 63 34.13 -9.62 2.52
N PRO A 64 35.05 -10.15 3.34
CA PRO A 64 35.57 -11.51 3.14
C PRO A 64 34.52 -12.61 3.31
N THR A 65 33.52 -12.41 4.17
CA THR A 65 32.41 -13.33 4.38
C THR A 65 31.13 -12.54 4.66
N PRO A 66 30.41 -12.10 3.60
CA PRO A 66 29.18 -11.34 3.77
C PRO A 66 28.09 -12.24 4.38
N SER A 67 27.78 -11.99 5.64
CA SER A 67 26.65 -12.61 6.34
C SER A 67 25.69 -11.53 6.82
N ASP A 68 24.43 -11.87 7.05
CA ASP A 68 23.41 -10.94 7.56
C ASP A 68 23.93 -10.15 8.77
N ASP A 69 24.59 -10.83 9.72
CA ASP A 69 25.10 -10.21 10.95
C ASP A 69 26.27 -9.24 10.71
N VAL A 70 27.19 -9.60 9.81
CA VAL A 70 28.33 -8.74 9.45
C VAL A 70 27.85 -7.49 8.70
N ILE A 71 26.93 -7.66 7.75
CA ILE A 71 26.35 -6.53 6.99
C ILE A 71 25.60 -5.59 7.93
N VAL A 72 24.75 -6.11 8.83
CA VAL A 72 24.02 -5.28 9.79
C VAL A 72 24.97 -4.52 10.72
N THR A 73 26.09 -5.14 11.11
CA THR A 73 27.10 -4.49 11.96
C THR A 73 27.80 -3.35 11.21
N CYS A 74 28.25 -3.60 9.97
CA CYS A 74 28.86 -2.58 9.11
C CYS A 74 27.90 -1.41 8.85
N LEU A 75 26.65 -1.70 8.46
CA LEU A 75 25.63 -0.66 8.24
C LEU A 75 25.33 0.13 9.50
N ARG A 76 25.35 -0.51 10.68
CA ARG A 76 25.14 0.17 11.96
C ARG A 76 26.28 1.14 12.27
N GLU A 77 27.53 0.71 12.16
CA GLU A 77 28.69 1.56 12.45
C GLU A 77 28.72 2.79 11.52
N ARG A 78 28.54 2.56 10.21
CA ARG A 78 28.46 3.64 9.22
C ARG A 78 27.31 4.60 9.48
N PHE A 79 26.13 4.08 9.83
CA PHE A 79 24.97 4.90 10.18
C PHE A 79 25.21 5.77 11.41
N MET A 80 25.87 5.24 12.44
CA MET A 80 26.22 6.01 13.64
C MET A 80 27.28 7.09 13.37
N ALA A 81 28.07 6.93 12.32
CA ALA A 81 29.01 7.94 11.80
C ALA A 81 28.36 8.92 10.79
N ASP A 82 27.02 8.94 10.67
CA ASP A 82 26.27 9.74 9.68
C ASP A 82 26.59 9.42 8.20
N ILE A 83 27.17 8.25 7.93
CA ILE A 83 27.44 7.73 6.59
C ILE A 83 26.29 6.82 6.17
N ILE A 84 25.34 7.38 5.43
CA ILE A 84 24.08 6.70 5.07
C ILE A 84 24.14 5.82 3.81
N TYR A 85 25.18 6.00 2.99
CA TYR A 85 25.36 5.30 1.73
C TYR A 85 26.50 4.29 1.81
N THR A 86 26.26 3.09 1.29
CA THR A 86 27.26 2.01 1.22
C THR A 86 27.15 1.34 -0.14
N GLY A 87 28.27 1.18 -0.84
CA GLY A 87 28.34 0.51 -2.13
C GLY A 87 27.97 -0.97 -2.03
N LEU A 88 27.43 -1.49 -3.13
CA LEU A 88 27.18 -2.91 -3.31
C LEU A 88 27.60 -3.28 -4.74
N GLY A 89 28.91 -3.40 -4.92
CA GLY A 89 29.51 -3.43 -6.25
C GLY A 89 29.31 -2.14 -7.02
N THR A 90 29.39 -2.25 -8.34
CA THR A 90 29.37 -1.16 -9.32
C THR A 90 27.97 -0.66 -9.69
N SER A 91 26.98 -1.55 -9.67
CA SER A 91 25.62 -1.31 -10.18
C SER A 91 24.54 -1.30 -9.10
N ALA A 92 24.90 -1.44 -7.82
CA ALA A 92 23.96 -1.37 -6.71
C ALA A 92 24.46 -0.52 -5.53
N LEU A 93 23.51 0.05 -4.79
CA LEU A 93 23.75 0.94 -3.65
C LEU A 93 22.81 0.59 -2.49
N VAL A 94 23.31 0.60 -1.26
CA VAL A 94 22.51 0.51 -0.05
C VAL A 94 22.41 1.90 0.59
N ALA A 95 21.19 2.34 0.89
CA ALA A 95 20.91 3.64 1.50
C ALA A 95 20.06 3.46 2.77
N LEU A 96 20.53 4.00 3.91
CA LEU A 96 19.76 4.03 5.16
C LEU A 96 19.10 5.40 5.32
N ASN A 97 17.82 5.44 5.70
CA ASN A 97 17.14 6.71 5.94
C ASN A 97 17.56 7.34 7.28
N PRO A 98 18.24 8.50 7.31
CA PRO A 98 18.65 9.13 8.56
C PRO A 98 17.50 9.78 9.36
N HIS A 99 16.31 9.94 8.77
CA HIS A 99 15.16 10.68 9.35
C HIS A 99 15.48 12.14 9.76
N LYS A 100 16.61 12.67 9.31
CA LYS A 100 17.07 14.05 9.48
C LYS A 100 17.73 14.54 8.20
N TYR A 101 17.89 15.85 8.08
CA TYR A 101 18.75 16.42 7.05
C TYR A 101 20.21 16.02 7.29
N VAL A 102 20.91 15.59 6.23
CA VAL A 102 22.34 15.26 6.26
C VAL A 102 23.06 16.10 5.21
N SER A 103 24.21 16.67 5.57
CA SER A 103 25.00 17.55 4.70
C SER A 103 25.49 16.87 3.42
N SER A 104 25.61 15.54 3.41
CA SER A 104 25.92 14.73 2.21
C SER A 104 24.88 14.88 1.09
N THR A 105 23.64 15.25 1.45
CA THR A 105 22.52 15.45 0.52
C THR A 105 22.49 16.88 -0.05
N SER A 106 23.42 17.74 0.36
CA SER A 106 23.48 19.15 -0.07
C SER A 106 23.89 19.34 -1.52
N ASP A 107 23.52 20.49 -2.07
CA ASP A 107 23.84 20.90 -3.45
C ASP A 107 25.34 21.09 -3.65
N ALA A 108 26.06 21.54 -2.61
CA ALA A 108 27.51 21.64 -2.63
C ALA A 108 28.16 20.26 -2.79
N PHE A 109 27.59 19.22 -2.17
CA PHE A 109 28.07 17.85 -2.32
C PHE A 109 27.77 17.31 -3.71
N LEU A 110 26.58 17.59 -4.25
CA LEU A 110 26.22 17.26 -5.64
C LEU A 110 27.21 17.81 -6.66
N GLN A 111 27.62 19.07 -6.51
CA GLN A 111 28.59 19.71 -7.41
C GLN A 111 29.95 19.01 -7.42
N LYS A 112 30.40 18.43 -6.29
CA LYS A 112 31.63 17.63 -6.24
C LYS A 112 31.54 16.39 -7.13
N TYR A 113 30.42 15.68 -7.09
CA TYR A 113 30.19 14.53 -7.97
C TYR A 113 30.00 14.95 -9.43
N ALA A 114 29.40 16.10 -9.71
CA ALA A 114 29.32 16.63 -11.07
C ALA A 114 30.71 16.99 -11.62
N ALA A 115 31.60 17.53 -10.79
CA ALA A 115 32.99 17.78 -11.14
C ALA A 115 33.76 16.47 -11.38
N GLU A 116 33.57 15.45 -10.53
CA GLU A 116 34.14 14.10 -10.73
C GLU A 116 33.71 13.49 -12.08
N TYR A 117 32.45 13.69 -12.49
CA TYR A 117 32.00 13.27 -13.82
C TYR A 117 32.72 14.01 -14.96
N CYS A 118 32.98 15.31 -14.79
CA CYS A 118 33.64 16.15 -15.80
C CYS A 118 35.15 15.90 -15.89
N ASP A 119 35.77 15.45 -14.79
CA ASP A 119 37.19 15.13 -14.73
C ASP A 119 37.52 13.89 -15.56
N THR A 120 38.39 14.07 -16.55
CA THR A 120 38.89 13.02 -17.44
C THR A 120 40.34 12.67 -17.15
N SER A 121 40.90 13.14 -16.05
CA SER A 121 42.28 12.88 -15.65
C SER A 121 42.50 11.42 -15.26
N GLU A 122 43.72 10.92 -15.46
CA GLU A 122 44.08 9.54 -15.13
C GLU A 122 44.18 9.31 -13.60
N ASP A 123 44.49 10.36 -12.84
CA ASP A 123 44.69 10.35 -11.37
C ASP A 123 43.46 10.89 -10.61
N LYS A 124 42.25 10.75 -11.18
CA LYS A 124 41.02 11.25 -10.56
C LYS A 124 40.79 10.62 -9.19
N GLN A 125 40.49 11.45 -8.19
CA GLN A 125 40.15 10.98 -6.86
C GLN A 125 38.72 10.43 -6.86
N THR A 126 38.56 9.13 -6.58
CA THR A 126 37.25 8.51 -6.45
C THR A 126 36.54 8.99 -5.20
N LEU A 127 35.34 9.54 -5.35
CA LEU A 127 34.50 9.95 -4.23
C LEU A 127 33.81 8.73 -3.58
N PRO A 128 33.41 8.85 -2.29
CA PRO A 128 32.74 7.76 -1.58
C PRO A 128 31.39 7.41 -2.24
N PRO A 129 30.83 6.21 -1.96
CA PRO A 129 29.58 5.75 -2.56
C PRO A 129 28.42 6.69 -2.23
N HIS A 130 27.67 7.09 -3.26
CA HIS A 130 26.54 8.00 -3.13
C HIS A 130 25.52 7.79 -4.26
N ILE A 131 24.26 8.18 -4.04
CA ILE A 131 23.23 8.17 -5.08
C ILE A 131 23.59 9.05 -6.28
N PHE A 132 24.36 10.12 -6.03
CA PHE A 132 24.86 11.02 -7.07
C PHE A 132 25.85 10.31 -7.99
N GLN A 133 26.76 9.50 -7.43
CA GLN A 133 27.70 8.69 -8.20
C GLN A 133 26.95 7.65 -9.07
N LEU A 134 25.95 6.98 -8.51
CA LEU A 134 25.14 6.00 -9.24
C LEU A 134 24.37 6.65 -10.41
N ALA A 135 23.78 7.81 -10.19
CA ALA A 135 23.09 8.58 -11.24
C ALA A 135 24.06 9.09 -12.32
N ASN A 136 25.26 9.53 -11.94
CA ASN A 136 26.32 9.91 -12.87
C ASN A 136 26.75 8.73 -13.74
N ASN A 137 26.90 7.54 -13.15
CA ASN A 137 27.24 6.32 -13.86
C ASN A 137 26.13 5.93 -14.83
N ALA A 138 24.86 5.94 -14.42
CA ALA A 138 23.75 5.70 -15.33
C ALA A 138 23.75 6.68 -16.52
N TYR A 139 23.94 7.97 -16.28
CA TYR A 139 24.04 8.98 -17.34
C TYR A 139 25.25 8.77 -18.25
N TYR A 140 26.40 8.40 -17.66
CA TYR A 140 27.62 8.09 -18.39
C TYR A 140 27.42 6.92 -19.35
N HIS A 141 26.88 5.80 -18.85
CA HIS A 141 26.61 4.62 -19.66
C HIS A 141 25.62 4.95 -20.79
N MET A 142 24.50 5.62 -20.49
CA MET A 142 23.53 6.05 -21.50
C MET A 142 24.19 6.84 -22.64
N LYS A 143 25.00 7.86 -22.31
CA LYS A 143 25.64 8.73 -23.30
C LYS A 143 26.67 7.99 -24.15
N ARG A 144 27.35 6.98 -23.60
CA ARG A 144 28.46 6.28 -24.25
C ARG A 144 28.04 5.07 -25.06
N THR A 145 27.08 4.30 -24.56
CA THR A 145 26.61 3.06 -25.18
C THR A 145 25.32 3.27 -25.98
N ALA A 146 24.67 4.43 -25.85
CA ALA A 146 23.33 4.70 -26.40
C ALA A 146 22.27 3.66 -25.96
N GLN A 147 22.52 2.97 -24.84
CA GLN A 147 21.58 2.02 -24.24
C GLN A 147 20.72 2.73 -23.19
N ASP A 148 19.44 2.43 -23.18
CA ASP A 148 18.51 2.93 -22.16
C ASP A 148 18.85 2.38 -20.78
N GLN A 149 18.66 3.20 -19.75
CA GLN A 149 19.02 2.87 -18.37
C GLN A 149 17.79 2.90 -17.48
N CYS A 150 17.81 2.15 -16.38
CA CYS A 150 16.76 2.24 -15.36
C CYS A 150 17.33 2.18 -13.94
N LEU A 151 16.91 3.11 -13.09
CA LEU A 151 17.13 3.09 -11.64
C LEU A 151 15.92 2.50 -10.92
N LEU A 152 16.15 1.43 -10.17
CA LEU A 152 15.13 0.70 -9.41
C LEU A 152 15.30 0.97 -7.91
N PHE A 153 14.25 1.48 -7.27
CA PHE A 153 14.25 1.77 -5.84
C PHE A 153 13.44 0.71 -5.09
N SER A 154 14.10 -0.06 -4.24
CA SER A 154 13.51 -1.18 -3.49
C SER A 154 13.65 -0.95 -1.98
N GLY A 155 12.61 -1.23 -1.20
CA GLY A 155 12.64 -1.09 0.26
C GLY A 155 11.28 -0.91 0.90
N GLU A 156 11.24 -1.02 2.23
CA GLU A 156 10.02 -0.89 3.03
C GLU A 156 9.48 0.55 3.07
N THR A 157 8.29 0.72 3.64
CA THR A 157 7.74 2.07 3.86
C THR A 157 8.67 2.86 4.79
N ALA A 158 8.84 4.16 4.53
CA ALA A 158 9.74 5.05 5.29
C ALA A 158 11.25 4.77 5.16
N SER A 159 11.69 3.93 4.21
CA SER A 159 13.12 3.67 4.00
C SER A 159 13.86 4.73 3.16
N GLY A 160 13.19 5.79 2.70
CA GLY A 160 13.81 6.89 1.93
C GLY A 160 13.87 6.69 0.42
N LYS A 161 13.08 5.75 -0.16
CA LYS A 161 13.02 5.50 -1.62
C LYS A 161 12.76 6.76 -2.44
N SER A 162 11.66 7.45 -2.15
CA SER A 162 11.23 8.62 -2.94
C SER A 162 12.22 9.79 -2.83
N GLU A 163 12.90 9.93 -1.69
CA GLU A 163 13.95 10.94 -1.52
C GLU A 163 15.20 10.60 -2.33
N ASN A 164 15.68 9.34 -2.30
CA ASN A 164 16.78 8.91 -3.15
C ASN A 164 16.45 9.07 -4.65
N ARG A 165 15.20 8.81 -5.03
CA ARG A 165 14.71 9.07 -6.39
C ARG A 165 14.76 10.56 -6.75
N ARG A 166 14.30 11.45 -5.86
CA ARG A 166 14.38 12.91 -6.05
C ARG A 166 15.83 13.37 -6.24
N LEU A 167 16.75 12.86 -5.42
CA LEU A 167 18.18 13.17 -5.50
C LEU A 167 18.81 12.67 -6.80
N ALA A 168 18.47 11.47 -7.25
CA ALA A 168 18.91 10.96 -8.55
C ALA A 168 18.43 11.85 -9.71
N ILE A 169 17.16 12.26 -9.71
CA ILE A 169 16.64 13.21 -10.70
C ILE A 169 17.42 14.52 -10.65
N LYS A 170 17.67 15.06 -9.46
CA LYS A 170 18.43 16.30 -9.29
C LYS A 170 19.83 16.22 -9.93
N THR A 171 20.53 15.11 -9.73
CA THR A 171 21.84 14.87 -10.38
C THR A 171 21.74 14.80 -11.89
N LEU A 172 20.75 14.06 -12.41
CA LEU A 172 20.56 13.95 -13.85
C LEU A 172 20.22 15.32 -14.47
N LEU A 173 19.45 16.17 -13.79
CA LEU A 173 19.16 17.53 -14.24
C LEU A 173 20.42 18.39 -14.31
N GLU A 174 21.25 18.37 -13.27
CA GLU A 174 22.53 19.11 -13.23
C GLU A 174 23.43 18.74 -14.43
N LEU A 175 23.53 17.45 -14.74
CA LEU A 175 24.36 16.96 -15.84
C LEU A 175 23.78 17.16 -17.24
N SER A 176 22.47 17.30 -17.40
CA SER A 176 21.82 17.20 -18.73
C SER A 176 21.02 18.42 -19.18
N VAL A 177 20.64 19.31 -18.25
CA VAL A 177 19.90 20.52 -18.57
C VAL A 177 20.77 21.47 -19.38
N SER A 178 20.14 22.19 -20.32
CA SER A 178 20.81 23.20 -21.13
C SER A 178 20.99 24.50 -20.33
N ALA A 179 22.11 25.18 -20.56
CA ALA A 179 22.40 26.49 -19.97
C ALA A 179 21.24 27.49 -20.12
N ALA A 180 21.15 28.42 -19.15
CA ALA A 180 20.10 29.43 -19.10
C ALA A 180 19.98 30.19 -20.43
N GLY A 181 18.73 30.41 -20.89
CA GLY A 181 18.44 31.07 -22.17
C GLY A 181 18.42 30.15 -23.40
N LYS A 182 18.91 28.91 -23.31
CA LYS A 182 18.81 27.92 -24.41
C LYS A 182 17.49 27.13 -24.32
N LYS A 183 17.03 26.62 -25.47
CA LYS A 183 15.85 25.73 -25.54
C LYS A 183 16.11 24.50 -24.65
N GLY A 184 15.22 24.23 -23.71
CA GLY A 184 15.35 23.14 -22.72
C GLY A 184 15.77 23.58 -21.31
N ALA A 185 16.25 24.81 -21.11
CA ALA A 185 16.64 25.30 -19.77
C ALA A 185 15.49 25.28 -18.74
N LYS A 186 14.25 25.52 -19.19
CA LYS A 186 13.07 25.51 -18.33
C LYS A 186 12.79 24.15 -17.69
N LEU A 187 13.22 23.05 -18.33
CA LEU A 187 12.99 21.68 -17.84
C LEU A 187 13.59 21.47 -16.44
N GLY A 188 14.71 22.13 -16.12
CA GLY A 188 15.34 22.07 -14.79
C GLY A 188 14.41 22.53 -13.66
N THR A 189 13.51 23.47 -13.92
CA THR A 189 12.51 23.95 -12.94
C THR A 189 11.17 23.24 -13.05
N GLN A 190 10.81 22.78 -14.26
CA GLN A 190 9.51 22.16 -14.53
C GLN A 190 9.42 20.73 -14.01
N ILE A 191 10.51 19.97 -14.06
CA ILE A 191 10.53 18.57 -13.61
C ILE A 191 10.33 18.46 -12.10
N PRO A 192 11.12 19.16 -11.23
CA PRO A 192 10.85 19.16 -9.80
C PRO A 192 9.46 19.68 -9.43
N ALA A 193 8.95 20.69 -10.16
CA ALA A 193 7.59 21.17 -9.98
C ALA A 193 6.53 20.10 -10.31
N ALA A 194 6.71 19.34 -11.39
CA ALA A 194 5.82 18.23 -11.76
C ALA A 194 5.84 17.11 -10.72
N GLU A 195 7.01 16.77 -10.19
CA GLU A 195 7.16 15.82 -9.09
C GLU A 195 6.37 16.27 -7.86
N PHE A 196 6.54 17.53 -7.44
CA PHE A 196 5.85 18.09 -6.28
C PHE A 196 4.32 18.14 -6.43
N VAL A 197 3.82 18.42 -7.64
CA VAL A 197 2.39 18.36 -7.94
C VAL A 197 1.86 16.93 -7.77
N LEU A 198 2.52 15.94 -8.37
CA LEU A 198 2.08 14.55 -8.24
C LEU A 198 2.15 14.06 -6.79
N GLU A 199 3.15 14.47 -6.02
CA GLU A 199 3.23 14.16 -4.58
C GLU A 199 2.10 14.81 -3.79
N SER A 200 1.75 16.07 -4.08
CA SER A 200 0.68 16.78 -3.37
C SER A 200 -0.69 16.12 -3.56
N PHE A 201 -0.94 15.50 -4.71
CA PHE A 201 -2.19 14.80 -5.02
C PHE A 201 -2.11 13.27 -4.81
N GLY A 202 -0.93 12.68 -4.72
CA GLY A 202 -0.75 11.23 -4.63
C GLY A 202 -0.16 10.73 -3.31
N ASN A 203 0.33 11.62 -2.45
CA ASN A 203 0.90 11.26 -1.15
C ASN A 203 -0.03 11.61 0.01
N ALA A 204 0.12 10.87 1.10
CA ALA A 204 -0.61 11.08 2.33
C ALA A 204 0.28 10.83 3.55
N ARG A 205 -0.12 11.39 4.70
CA ARG A 205 0.51 11.09 5.99
C ARG A 205 -0.07 9.79 6.57
N THR A 206 0.77 8.77 6.69
CA THR A 206 0.47 7.49 7.34
C THR A 206 1.02 7.47 8.77
N LEU A 207 0.75 6.40 9.51
CA LEU A 207 1.30 6.21 10.86
C LEU A 207 2.84 6.10 10.86
N PHE A 208 3.40 5.56 9.78
CA PHE A 208 4.82 5.25 9.66
C PHE A 208 5.59 6.22 8.77
N ASN A 209 4.91 7.10 8.02
CA ASN A 209 5.57 8.07 7.14
C ASN A 209 4.71 9.34 6.95
N PRO A 210 5.24 10.54 7.26
CA PRO A 210 4.52 11.79 7.06
C PRO A 210 4.24 12.13 5.58
N ASN A 211 5.04 11.62 4.65
CA ASN A 211 4.86 11.83 3.21
C ASN A 211 4.97 10.49 2.45
N ALA A 212 3.97 9.63 2.61
CA ALA A 212 3.93 8.31 2.00
C ALA A 212 3.28 8.34 0.61
N SER A 213 4.00 7.85 -0.41
CA SER A 213 3.45 7.62 -1.75
C SER A 213 2.33 6.57 -1.71
N ARG A 214 1.15 6.90 -2.24
CA ARG A 214 -0.02 5.98 -2.33
C ARG A 214 -0.32 5.54 -3.77
N PHE A 215 0.66 5.68 -4.65
CA PHE A 215 0.67 5.20 -6.03
C PHE A 215 2.10 4.83 -6.44
N GLY A 216 2.25 3.91 -7.39
CA GLY A 216 3.51 3.60 -8.04
C GLY A 216 3.86 4.63 -9.10
N LYS A 217 5.14 5.03 -9.15
CA LYS A 217 5.61 6.07 -10.04
C LYS A 217 6.74 5.57 -10.90
N TYR A 218 6.56 5.72 -12.21
CA TYR A 218 7.61 5.51 -13.19
C TYR A 218 7.85 6.82 -13.93
N THR A 219 9.11 7.24 -14.03
CA THR A 219 9.49 8.50 -14.68
C THR A 219 10.62 8.25 -15.65
N GLU A 220 10.38 8.56 -16.92
CA GLU A 220 11.36 8.45 -17.98
C GLU A 220 11.88 9.86 -18.29
N LEU A 221 13.17 10.08 -18.08
CA LEU A 221 13.87 11.27 -18.55
C LEU A 221 14.35 10.99 -19.98
N GLN A 222 13.93 11.82 -20.94
CA GLN A 222 14.18 11.61 -22.36
C GLN A 222 15.34 12.48 -22.84
N PHE A 223 16.32 11.88 -23.49
CA PHE A 223 17.56 12.54 -23.91
C PHE A 223 17.72 12.55 -25.43
N SER A 224 18.32 13.63 -25.93
CA SER A 224 18.84 13.71 -27.30
C SER A 224 20.09 12.84 -27.47
N GLU A 225 20.48 12.59 -28.72
CA GLU A 225 21.73 11.89 -29.08
C GLU A 225 22.98 12.54 -28.44
N ARG A 226 22.94 13.86 -28.21
CA ARG A 226 24.03 14.60 -27.54
C ARG A 226 24.00 14.52 -26.01
N GLY A 227 23.08 13.74 -25.44
CA GLY A 227 22.89 13.59 -23.99
C GLY A 227 22.17 14.77 -23.31
N ARG A 228 21.62 15.73 -24.05
CA ARG A 228 20.79 16.81 -23.46
C ARG A 228 19.40 16.33 -23.14
N LEU A 229 18.83 16.82 -22.04
CA LEU A 229 17.44 16.55 -21.66
C LEU A 229 16.47 17.27 -22.60
N VAL A 230 15.53 16.50 -23.18
CA VAL A 230 14.56 16.96 -24.17
C VAL A 230 13.13 16.93 -23.63
N GLY A 231 12.82 15.95 -22.80
CA GLY A 231 11.48 15.78 -22.24
C GLY A 231 11.45 14.85 -21.03
N VAL A 232 10.26 14.69 -20.44
CA VAL A 232 9.97 13.72 -19.38
C VAL A 232 8.62 13.08 -19.63
N LYS A 233 8.52 11.78 -19.35
CA LYS A 233 7.26 11.02 -19.32
C LYS A 233 7.05 10.48 -17.91
N THR A 234 5.86 10.66 -17.35
CA THR A 234 5.50 10.13 -16.04
C THR A 234 4.29 9.21 -16.15
N LEU A 235 4.42 7.99 -15.63
CA LEU A 235 3.36 6.99 -15.57
C LEU A 235 3.02 6.68 -14.12
N ASP A 236 1.73 6.68 -13.81
CA ASP A 236 1.18 6.30 -12.52
C ASP A 236 0.63 4.88 -12.54
N TYR A 237 1.00 4.09 -11.54
CA TYR A 237 0.60 2.70 -11.37
C TYR A 237 -0.21 2.57 -10.08
N TYR A 238 -1.50 2.27 -10.19
CA TYR A 238 -2.38 1.92 -9.07
C TYR A 238 -2.45 3.00 -7.97
N LEU A 239 -3.32 4.00 -8.14
CA LEU A 239 -3.65 4.97 -7.09
C LEU A 239 -4.62 4.35 -6.06
N GLU A 240 -4.34 4.48 -4.77
CA GLU A 240 -5.24 4.06 -3.68
C GLU A 240 -6.46 5.01 -3.56
N ARG A 241 -7.39 4.92 -4.53
CA ARG A 241 -8.58 5.78 -4.60
C ARG A 241 -9.48 5.66 -3.35
N GLY A 242 -9.54 4.49 -2.74
CA GLY A 242 -10.34 4.23 -1.53
C GLY A 242 -9.99 5.13 -0.33
N ARG A 243 -8.80 5.72 -0.31
CA ARG A 243 -8.38 6.67 0.74
C ARG A 243 -9.19 7.97 0.73
N VAL A 244 -9.73 8.38 -0.42
CA VAL A 244 -10.51 9.63 -0.56
C VAL A 244 -11.74 9.61 0.35
N SER A 245 -12.50 8.51 0.34
CA SER A 245 -13.75 8.42 1.10
C SER A 245 -13.57 7.93 2.54
N GLY A 246 -12.48 7.21 2.84
CA GLY A 246 -12.25 6.62 4.15
C GLY A 246 -10.78 6.39 4.47
N ALA A 247 -10.07 7.44 4.87
CA ALA A 247 -8.70 7.30 5.37
C ALA A 247 -8.64 6.38 6.61
N PRO A 248 -7.58 5.57 6.79
CA PRO A 248 -7.40 4.76 7.99
C PRO A 248 -7.33 5.61 9.27
N ASN A 249 -7.79 5.03 10.39
CA ASN A 249 -7.79 5.72 11.68
C ASN A 249 -6.37 6.14 12.09
N GLY A 250 -6.20 7.42 12.42
CA GLY A 250 -4.90 7.99 12.79
C GLY A 250 -4.03 8.44 11.60
N GLU A 251 -4.46 8.20 10.37
CA GLU A 251 -3.83 8.70 9.15
C GLU A 251 -4.56 9.92 8.58
N ARG A 252 -3.93 10.60 7.63
CA ARG A 252 -4.54 11.68 6.86
C ARG A 252 -5.00 11.19 5.48
N ASN A 253 -5.91 11.96 4.89
CA ASN A 253 -6.19 11.89 3.46
C ASN A 253 -5.02 12.49 2.63
N PHE A 254 -5.17 12.59 1.32
CA PHE A 254 -4.17 13.22 0.44
C PHE A 254 -3.86 14.67 0.85
N HIS A 255 -2.61 15.09 0.69
CA HIS A 255 -2.12 16.39 1.18
C HIS A 255 -2.88 17.58 0.60
N ILE A 256 -3.32 17.51 -0.66
CA ILE A 256 -4.08 18.58 -1.33
C ILE A 256 -5.31 19.05 -0.54
N PHE A 257 -6.03 18.14 0.13
CA PHE A 257 -7.20 18.52 0.93
C PHE A 257 -6.82 19.44 2.09
N TYR A 258 -5.71 19.15 2.76
CA TYR A 258 -5.20 19.95 3.87
C TYR A 258 -4.57 21.25 3.38
N TYR A 259 -3.83 21.20 2.26
CA TYR A 259 -3.22 22.37 1.63
C TYR A 259 -4.28 23.40 1.22
N LEU A 260 -5.39 22.94 0.60
CA LEU A 260 -6.48 23.82 0.19
C LEU A 260 -7.16 24.48 1.40
N ILE A 261 -7.51 23.72 2.43
CA ILE A 261 -8.22 24.26 3.61
C ILE A 261 -7.32 25.25 4.38
N ALA A 262 -6.04 24.92 4.54
CA ALA A 262 -5.10 25.75 5.29
C ALA A 262 -4.59 26.97 4.49
N GLY A 263 -4.38 26.83 3.19
CA GLY A 263 -3.69 27.80 2.35
C GLY A 263 -4.56 28.66 1.44
N ALA A 264 -5.86 28.37 1.30
CA ALA A 264 -6.77 29.22 0.53
C ALA A 264 -6.80 30.66 1.10
N SER A 265 -6.70 31.64 0.21
CA SER A 265 -6.89 33.06 0.56
C SER A 265 -8.32 33.33 1.05
N ALA A 266 -8.55 34.46 1.71
CA ALA A 266 -9.89 34.82 2.20
C ALA A 266 -10.93 34.90 1.07
N GLU A 267 -10.52 35.41 -0.10
CA GLU A 267 -11.36 35.48 -1.30
C GLU A 267 -11.65 34.08 -1.87
N GLU A 268 -10.62 33.23 -2.01
CA GLU A 268 -10.80 31.84 -2.46
C GLU A 268 -11.65 31.04 -1.49
N ARG A 269 -11.49 31.24 -0.19
CA ARG A 269 -12.29 30.58 0.86
C ARG A 269 -13.76 30.96 0.76
N ALA A 270 -14.05 32.24 0.55
CA ALA A 270 -15.41 32.73 0.35
C ALA A 270 -16.03 32.14 -0.94
N HIS A 271 -15.27 32.14 -2.05
CA HIS A 271 -15.74 31.62 -3.33
C HIS A 271 -15.96 30.09 -3.33
N LEU A 272 -15.10 29.34 -2.63
CA LEU A 272 -15.18 27.89 -2.53
C LEU A 272 -16.09 27.41 -1.39
N HIS A 273 -16.78 28.34 -0.70
CA HIS A 273 -17.62 28.06 0.47
C HIS A 273 -16.89 27.22 1.54
N LEU A 274 -15.58 27.44 1.71
CA LEU A 274 -14.77 26.60 2.59
C LEU A 274 -14.98 27.01 4.07
N VAL A 275 -15.53 26.09 4.85
CA VAL A 275 -15.69 26.19 6.32
C VAL A 275 -14.43 25.68 7.05
N ASP A 276 -14.34 25.93 8.36
CA ASP A 276 -13.24 25.52 9.24
C ASP A 276 -12.91 24.01 9.21
N LYS A 277 -11.67 23.69 9.60
CA LYS A 277 -11.01 22.37 9.46
C LYS A 277 -11.77 21.16 10.06
N GLY A 278 -12.70 21.38 10.99
CA GLY A 278 -13.44 20.32 11.70
C GLY A 278 -14.71 19.83 10.99
N THR A 279 -15.11 20.46 9.88
CA THR A 279 -16.44 20.25 9.29
C THR A 279 -16.48 19.14 8.22
N TYR A 280 -15.35 18.79 7.60
CA TYR A 280 -15.35 17.86 6.46
C TYR A 280 -15.18 16.40 6.86
N ARG A 281 -16.14 15.56 6.46
CA ARG A 281 -16.10 14.11 6.70
C ARG A 281 -14.81 13.45 6.21
N TYR A 282 -14.38 13.74 4.98
CA TYR A 282 -13.22 13.10 4.35
C TYR A 282 -11.85 13.54 4.90
N VAL A 283 -11.79 14.61 5.68
CA VAL A 283 -10.54 15.13 6.29
C VAL A 283 -10.38 14.64 7.74
N GLY A 284 -11.47 14.11 8.33
CA GLY A 284 -11.58 13.66 9.70
C GLY A 284 -11.77 14.83 10.67
N GLN A 285 -12.59 14.64 11.72
CA GLN A 285 -12.71 15.62 12.80
C GLN A 285 -11.37 15.71 13.55
N LEU A 286 -10.56 16.73 13.25
CA LEU A 286 -9.49 17.15 14.14
C LEU A 286 -10.12 17.39 15.52
N ARG A 287 -9.65 16.67 16.55
CA ARG A 287 -9.97 17.05 17.93
C ARG A 287 -9.58 18.50 18.11
N ALA A 288 -10.58 19.37 18.27
CA ALA A 288 -10.42 20.78 18.59
C ALA A 288 -9.62 20.88 19.90
N GLY A 289 -8.31 21.13 19.79
CA GLY A 289 -7.39 21.09 20.92
C GLY A 289 -6.04 21.76 20.65
N MET A 290 -5.93 22.57 19.60
CA MET A 290 -4.80 23.49 19.43
C MET A 290 -5.36 24.86 19.08
N GLY A 291 -5.13 25.82 19.97
CA GLY A 291 -5.57 27.20 19.81
C GLY A 291 -4.99 27.87 18.55
N PRO A 292 -5.48 29.07 18.21
CA PRO A 292 -5.03 29.81 17.04
C PRO A 292 -3.58 30.26 17.22
N SER A 293 -2.62 29.45 16.78
CA SER A 293 -1.25 29.90 16.56
C SER A 293 -1.24 30.80 15.33
N GLN A 294 -0.88 32.08 15.50
CA GLN A 294 -0.80 33.09 14.44
C GLN A 294 0.34 32.86 13.41
N ARG A 295 0.88 31.65 13.29
CA ARG A 295 1.84 31.28 12.25
C ARG A 295 1.11 30.56 11.11
N PRO A 296 1.45 30.79 9.84
CA PRO A 296 1.00 29.94 8.75
C PRO A 296 1.32 28.48 9.12
N THR A 297 0.32 27.61 9.16
CA THR A 297 0.57 26.17 9.29
C THR A 297 1.43 25.75 8.09
N ASP A 298 2.40 24.84 8.25
CA ASP A 298 3.27 24.37 7.15
C ASP A 298 2.48 24.01 5.87
N ASP A 299 1.27 23.48 6.03
CA ASP A 299 0.32 23.17 4.95
C ASP A 299 -0.06 24.39 4.08
N ALA A 300 -0.15 25.59 4.67
CA ALA A 300 -0.45 26.84 3.95
C ALA A 300 0.74 27.29 3.09
N ILE A 301 1.97 27.14 3.61
CA ILE A 301 3.19 27.44 2.85
C ILE A 301 3.30 26.47 1.66
N ARG A 302 3.06 25.17 1.89
CA ARG A 302 3.07 24.16 0.83
C ARG A 302 1.99 24.38 -0.22
N PHE A 303 0.82 24.92 0.14
CA PHE A 303 -0.19 25.30 -0.84
C PHE A 303 0.27 26.44 -1.76
N GLU A 304 0.96 27.46 -1.23
CA GLU A 304 1.52 28.52 -2.05
C GLU A 304 2.60 27.99 -3.01
N GLN A 305 3.47 27.10 -2.50
CA GLN A 305 4.45 26.39 -3.33
C GLN A 305 3.76 25.55 -4.42
N LEU A 306 2.62 24.91 -4.11
CA LEU A 306 1.85 24.11 -5.07
C LEU A 306 1.28 24.98 -6.19
N LYS A 307 0.70 26.15 -5.86
CA LYS A 307 0.24 27.12 -6.87
C LYS A 307 1.40 27.58 -7.76
N GLY A 308 2.57 27.82 -7.18
CA GLY A 308 3.81 28.10 -7.91
C GLY A 308 4.22 26.98 -8.86
N ALA A 309 4.18 25.72 -8.38
CA ALA A 309 4.53 24.53 -9.16
C ALA A 309 3.57 24.29 -10.34
N LEU A 310 2.25 24.37 -10.10
CA LEU A 310 1.23 24.25 -11.15
C LEU A 310 1.44 25.30 -12.26
N LYS A 311 1.77 26.54 -11.88
CA LYS A 311 2.11 27.60 -12.83
C LYS A 311 3.41 27.31 -13.60
N ALA A 312 4.43 26.78 -12.94
CA ALA A 312 5.72 26.46 -13.57
C ALA A 312 5.60 25.37 -14.65
N ILE A 313 4.79 24.35 -14.41
CA ILE A 313 4.49 23.28 -15.39
C ILE A 313 3.72 23.82 -16.60
N GLY A 314 3.01 24.93 -16.43
CA GLY A 314 2.28 25.62 -17.49
C GLY A 314 0.76 25.47 -17.42
N LEU A 315 0.21 25.16 -16.24
CA LEU A 315 -1.24 25.22 -16.04
C LEU A 315 -1.69 26.69 -16.03
N SER A 316 -2.79 26.97 -16.73
CA SER A 316 -3.41 28.29 -16.71
C SER A 316 -4.02 28.59 -15.34
N LYS A 317 -4.15 29.87 -14.98
CA LYS A 317 -4.86 30.28 -13.75
C LYS A 317 -6.28 29.70 -13.69
N ARG A 318 -6.94 29.58 -14.85
CA ARG A 318 -8.25 28.96 -14.99
C ARG A 318 -8.22 27.49 -14.58
N HIS A 319 -7.28 26.70 -15.10
CA HIS A 319 -7.17 25.29 -14.74
C HIS A 319 -6.86 25.11 -13.26
N VAL A 320 -5.97 25.92 -12.68
CA VAL A 320 -5.67 25.87 -11.24
C VAL A 320 -6.93 26.14 -10.41
N ALA A 321 -7.71 27.18 -10.75
CA ALA A 321 -8.96 27.48 -10.07
C ALA A 321 -9.98 26.34 -10.21
N GLN A 322 -10.13 25.76 -11.42
CA GLN A 322 -11.03 24.63 -11.66
C GLN A 322 -10.60 23.36 -10.91
N THR A 323 -9.30 23.09 -10.78
CA THR A 323 -8.76 22.01 -9.96
C THR A 323 -9.10 22.22 -8.49
N CYS A 324 -8.88 23.42 -7.94
CA CYS A 324 -9.26 23.74 -6.56
C CYS A 324 -10.78 23.65 -6.34
N GLN A 325 -11.58 24.11 -7.31
CA GLN A 325 -13.03 24.01 -7.30
C GLN A 325 -13.51 22.55 -7.23
N LEU A 326 -12.92 21.66 -8.03
CA LEU A 326 -13.27 20.24 -8.00
C LEU A 326 -12.86 19.56 -6.69
N VAL A 327 -11.69 19.89 -6.14
CA VAL A 327 -11.26 19.39 -4.82
C VAL A 327 -12.22 19.88 -3.72
N ALA A 328 -12.65 21.14 -3.77
CA ALA A 328 -13.66 21.68 -2.85
C ALA A 328 -15.02 20.99 -3.02
N ALA A 329 -15.43 20.67 -4.25
CA ALA A 329 -16.65 19.91 -4.52
C ALA A 329 -16.59 18.51 -3.88
N ILE A 330 -15.44 17.82 -3.95
CA ILE A 330 -15.24 16.51 -3.30
C ILE A 330 -15.34 16.63 -1.77
N LEU A 331 -14.79 17.70 -1.19
CA LEU A 331 -14.89 17.95 0.25
C LEU A 331 -16.35 18.16 0.70
N HIS A 332 -17.10 19.00 -0.02
CA HIS A 332 -18.53 19.25 0.26
C HIS A 332 -19.39 18.03 0.00
N LEU A 333 -19.06 17.23 -1.02
CA LEU A 333 -19.76 15.99 -1.33
C LEU A 333 -19.75 15.08 -0.10
N GLY A 334 -18.62 14.91 0.59
CA GLY A 334 -18.54 14.09 1.80
C GLY A 334 -19.42 14.54 2.98
N ASN A 335 -19.91 15.79 2.97
CA ASN A 335 -20.79 16.32 4.01
C ASN A 335 -22.27 16.07 3.74
N LEU A 336 -22.64 15.49 2.60
CA LEU A 336 -24.04 15.14 2.31
C LEU A 336 -24.53 14.06 3.28
N GLU A 337 -25.66 14.31 3.92
CA GLU A 337 -26.37 13.36 4.79
C GLU A 337 -27.63 12.86 4.09
N PHE A 338 -27.92 11.57 4.23
CA PHE A 338 -29.08 10.93 3.64
C PHE A 338 -30.07 10.49 4.72
N MET A 339 -31.36 10.61 4.43
CA MET A 339 -32.45 10.17 5.31
C MET A 339 -33.61 9.60 4.48
N ILE A 340 -34.46 8.79 5.10
CA ILE A 340 -35.70 8.33 4.46
C ILE A 340 -36.81 9.35 4.80
N ASP A 341 -37.40 9.96 3.77
CA ASP A 341 -38.54 10.86 3.95
C ASP A 341 -39.84 10.05 3.99
N ARG A 342 -40.39 9.86 5.20
CA ARG A 342 -41.63 9.10 5.42
C ARG A 342 -42.87 9.77 4.83
N ASN A 343 -42.76 11.02 4.36
CA ASN A 343 -43.87 11.74 3.75
C ASN A 343 -43.97 11.53 2.23
N ARG A 344 -42.96 10.91 1.61
CA ARG A 344 -43.01 10.48 0.22
C ARG A 344 -43.48 9.03 0.17
N ASP A 345 -44.29 8.68 -0.82
CA ASP A 345 -44.72 7.29 -1.07
C ASP A 345 -43.56 6.36 -1.53
N GLU A 346 -42.35 6.91 -1.66
CA GLU A 346 -41.14 6.22 -2.11
C GLU A 346 -40.18 5.96 -0.93
N ASP A 347 -39.79 4.71 -0.69
CA ASP A 347 -38.80 4.30 0.33
C ASP A 347 -37.33 4.66 -0.05
N ALA A 348 -37.13 5.60 -0.97
CA ALA A 348 -35.80 6.02 -1.41
C ALA A 348 -35.15 7.01 -0.43
N ALA A 349 -33.83 6.95 -0.29
CA ALA A 349 -33.08 7.94 0.46
C ALA A 349 -33.19 9.33 -0.20
N VAL A 350 -33.31 10.37 0.62
CA VAL A 350 -33.38 11.77 0.22
C VAL A 350 -32.24 12.52 0.92
N VAL A 351 -31.68 13.53 0.25
CA VAL A 351 -30.62 14.36 0.84
C VAL A 351 -31.22 15.27 1.92
N ARG A 352 -30.68 15.18 3.14
CA ARG A 352 -31.13 16.00 4.27
C ARG A 352 -30.70 17.46 4.16
N ASN A 353 -29.45 17.68 3.74
CA ASN A 353 -28.83 18.99 3.62
C ASN A 353 -28.80 19.49 2.18
N THR A 354 -29.95 19.97 1.70
CA THR A 354 -30.15 20.46 0.33
C THR A 354 -29.24 21.65 -0.01
N ASP A 355 -28.90 22.51 0.95
CA ASP A 355 -28.00 23.65 0.74
C ASP A 355 -26.59 23.21 0.32
N VAL A 356 -26.06 22.15 0.93
CA VAL A 356 -24.74 21.59 0.58
C VAL A 356 -24.82 20.90 -0.78
N CYS A 357 -25.94 20.22 -1.08
CA CYS A 357 -26.18 19.63 -2.40
C CYS A 357 -26.17 20.69 -3.50
N ALA A 358 -26.78 21.86 -3.26
CA ALA A 358 -26.77 22.98 -4.20
C ALA A 358 -25.34 23.48 -4.47
N ILE A 359 -24.51 23.63 -3.43
CA ILE A 359 -23.10 24.04 -3.58
C ILE A 359 -22.32 23.02 -4.44
N VAL A 360 -22.49 21.72 -4.17
CA VAL A 360 -21.83 20.66 -4.95
C VAL A 360 -22.31 20.67 -6.41
N ALA A 361 -23.61 20.81 -6.62
CA ALA A 361 -24.21 20.87 -7.95
C ALA A 361 -23.69 22.06 -8.76
N ASP A 362 -23.58 23.25 -8.14
CA ASP A 362 -23.03 24.45 -8.76
C ASP A 362 -21.56 24.26 -9.18
N PHE A 363 -20.73 23.65 -8.32
CA PHE A 363 -19.32 23.39 -8.64
C PHE A 363 -19.12 22.32 -9.73
N LEU A 364 -19.96 21.27 -9.70
CA LEU A 364 -19.98 20.26 -10.75
C LEU A 364 -20.65 20.76 -12.03
N GLY A 365 -21.36 21.89 -12.00
CA GLY A 365 -22.08 22.46 -13.13
C GLY A 365 -23.30 21.65 -13.55
N VAL A 366 -24.02 21.06 -12.60
CA VAL A 366 -25.22 20.24 -12.84
C VAL A 366 -26.41 20.79 -12.03
N HIS A 367 -27.63 20.41 -12.40
CA HIS A 367 -28.81 20.79 -11.61
C HIS A 367 -28.86 20.00 -10.29
N ALA A 368 -29.14 20.70 -9.18
CA ALA A 368 -29.18 20.08 -7.84
C ALA A 368 -30.18 18.92 -7.74
N SER A 369 -31.35 19.04 -8.36
CA SER A 369 -32.36 17.97 -8.40
C SER A 369 -31.87 16.73 -9.15
N ALA A 370 -31.09 16.91 -10.22
CA ALA A 370 -30.52 15.80 -10.98
C ALA A 370 -29.42 15.10 -10.18
N LEU A 371 -28.57 15.85 -9.47
CA LEU A 371 -27.55 15.29 -8.59
C LEU A 371 -28.18 14.49 -7.44
N GLU A 372 -29.22 15.02 -6.80
CA GLU A 372 -29.96 14.33 -5.75
C GLU A 372 -30.54 13.00 -6.26
N GLN A 373 -31.21 13.01 -7.41
CA GLN A 373 -31.72 11.80 -8.04
C GLN A 373 -30.60 10.78 -8.31
N THR A 374 -29.48 11.19 -8.90
CA THR A 374 -28.36 10.28 -9.20
C THR A 374 -27.69 9.71 -7.94
N LEU A 375 -27.81 10.38 -6.79
CA LEU A 375 -27.31 9.88 -5.51
C LEU A 375 -28.29 8.92 -4.83
N SER A 376 -29.60 9.12 -5.01
CA SER A 376 -30.69 8.35 -4.40
C SER A 376 -31.13 7.11 -5.18
N TYR A 377 -30.94 7.13 -6.50
CA TYR A 377 -31.30 6.05 -7.42
C TYR A 377 -30.03 5.49 -8.07
N LYS A 378 -30.02 4.18 -8.35
CA LYS A 378 -28.95 3.53 -9.12
C LYS A 378 -29.52 2.64 -10.21
N THR A 379 -29.22 2.97 -11.46
CA THR A 379 -29.61 2.16 -12.60
C THR A 379 -28.70 0.95 -12.76
N LYS A 380 -29.28 -0.24 -12.82
CA LYS A 380 -28.55 -1.50 -13.06
C LYS A 380 -29.23 -2.32 -14.13
N LEU A 381 -28.44 -3.02 -14.94
CA LEU A 381 -28.97 -4.00 -15.89
C LEU A 381 -29.31 -5.30 -15.17
N VAL A 382 -30.59 -5.63 -15.11
CA VAL A 382 -31.09 -6.89 -14.56
C VAL A 382 -31.70 -7.68 -15.71
N LYS A 383 -31.19 -8.87 -16.00
CA LYS A 383 -31.71 -9.75 -17.07
C LYS A 383 -31.88 -9.08 -18.46
N LYS A 384 -31.00 -8.13 -18.81
CA LYS A 384 -31.04 -7.33 -20.06
C LYS A 384 -32.13 -6.25 -20.11
N GLU A 385 -32.70 -5.89 -18.96
CA GLU A 385 -33.60 -4.75 -18.78
C GLU A 385 -32.95 -3.76 -17.80
N LEU A 386 -33.19 -2.47 -18.01
CA LEU A 386 -32.70 -1.41 -17.12
C LEU A 386 -33.67 -1.27 -15.96
N CYS A 387 -33.18 -1.54 -14.75
CA CYS A 387 -33.96 -1.38 -13.53
C CYS A 387 -33.30 -0.29 -12.67
N THR A 388 -34.10 0.69 -12.24
CA THR A 388 -33.69 1.69 -11.25
C THR A 388 -33.90 1.12 -9.85
N VAL A 389 -32.83 1.02 -9.07
CA VAL A 389 -32.87 0.55 -7.69
C VAL A 389 -32.93 1.76 -6.76
N PHE A 390 -33.92 1.75 -5.85
CA PHE A 390 -34.00 2.70 -4.75
C PHE A 390 -32.91 2.39 -3.72
N LEU A 391 -32.08 3.37 -3.39
CA LEU A 391 -31.02 3.21 -2.40
C LEU A 391 -31.51 3.58 -1.02
N ASP A 392 -31.16 2.77 -0.03
CA ASP A 392 -31.27 3.13 1.38
C ASP A 392 -30.20 4.19 1.75
N PRO A 393 -30.30 4.86 2.92
CA PRO A 393 -29.37 5.91 3.30
C PRO A 393 -27.90 5.49 3.34
N ASP A 394 -27.60 4.25 3.72
CA ASP A 394 -26.23 3.74 3.77
C ASP A 394 -25.72 3.47 2.35
N SER A 395 -26.52 2.82 1.50
CA SER A 395 -26.19 2.62 0.08
C SER A 395 -26.04 3.94 -0.70
N ALA A 396 -26.84 4.97 -0.38
CA ALA A 396 -26.72 6.30 -0.96
C ALA A 396 -25.41 6.99 -0.50
N ALA A 397 -25.00 6.79 0.75
CA ALA A 397 -23.71 7.25 1.26
C ALA A 397 -22.53 6.57 0.56
N ASP A 398 -22.63 5.27 0.28
CA ASP A 398 -21.63 4.53 -0.50
C ASP A 398 -21.57 5.04 -1.95
N ASN A 399 -22.73 5.29 -2.57
CA ASN A 399 -22.81 5.84 -3.94
C ASN A 399 -22.18 7.25 -4.03
N ARG A 400 -22.40 8.10 -3.02
CA ARG A 400 -21.70 9.39 -2.86
C ARG A 400 -20.19 9.21 -2.75
N ASP A 401 -19.74 8.27 -1.93
CA ASP A 401 -18.32 7.98 -1.74
C ASP A 401 -17.67 7.45 -3.03
N ASP A 402 -18.40 6.68 -3.83
CA ASP A 402 -17.95 6.24 -5.15
C ASP A 402 -17.82 7.40 -6.14
N LEU A 403 -18.75 8.36 -6.14
CA LEU A 403 -18.61 9.59 -6.92
C LEU A 403 -17.35 10.37 -6.51
N ALA A 404 -17.09 10.52 -5.20
CA ALA A 404 -15.89 11.19 -4.68
C ALA A 404 -14.58 10.51 -5.16
N LYS A 405 -14.50 9.18 -5.05
CA LYS A 405 -13.36 8.38 -5.54
C LYS A 405 -13.15 8.56 -7.04
N THR A 406 -14.24 8.56 -7.81
CA THR A 406 -14.22 8.70 -9.27
C THR A 406 -13.72 10.07 -9.70
N LEU A 407 -14.28 11.14 -9.13
CA LEU A 407 -13.86 12.52 -9.44
C LEU A 407 -12.38 12.74 -9.13
N TYR A 408 -11.90 12.24 -8.00
CA TYR A 408 -10.49 12.33 -7.62
C TYR A 408 -9.58 11.51 -8.53
N GLY A 409 -9.97 10.26 -8.82
CA GLY A 409 -9.23 9.36 -9.70
C GLY A 409 -9.08 9.92 -11.12
N LEU A 410 -10.14 10.53 -11.66
CA LEU A 410 -10.11 11.19 -12.97
C LEU A 410 -9.28 12.47 -12.94
N LEU A 411 -9.38 13.27 -11.88
CA LEU A 411 -8.56 14.46 -11.70
C LEU A 411 -7.06 14.13 -11.67
N PHE A 412 -6.68 13.08 -10.93
CA PHE A 412 -5.28 12.65 -10.82
C PHE A 412 -4.75 12.16 -12.18
N ALA A 413 -5.51 11.32 -12.88
CA ALA A 413 -5.14 10.86 -14.22
C ALA A 413 -5.03 12.03 -15.22
N TRP A 414 -5.95 13.00 -15.16
CA TRP A 414 -5.90 14.20 -15.99
C TRP A 414 -4.68 15.08 -15.68
N LEU A 415 -4.32 15.25 -14.39
CA LEU A 415 -3.12 16.00 -14.00
C LEU A 415 -1.86 15.35 -14.58
N ASN A 416 -1.73 14.02 -14.46
CA ASN A 416 -0.59 13.30 -14.98
C ASN A 416 -0.50 13.40 -16.53
N GLU A 417 -1.63 13.23 -17.23
CA GLU A 417 -1.67 13.39 -18.69
C GLU A 417 -1.42 14.84 -19.12
N HIS A 418 -1.89 15.85 -18.37
CA HIS A 418 -1.59 17.25 -18.68
C HIS A 418 -0.10 17.56 -18.54
N ILE A 419 0.57 16.99 -17.52
CA ILE A 419 2.02 17.08 -17.36
C ILE A 419 2.71 16.45 -18.59
N ASN A 420 2.30 15.25 -18.99
CA ASN A 420 2.87 14.56 -20.14
C ASN A 420 2.66 15.33 -21.45
N GLN A 421 1.48 15.93 -21.69
CA GLN A 421 1.22 16.76 -22.87
C GLN A 421 2.16 17.97 -22.98
N ARG A 422 2.65 18.48 -21.86
CA ARG A 422 3.56 19.64 -21.82
C ARG A 422 5.02 19.25 -21.88
N LEU A 423 5.40 18.14 -21.25
CA LEU A 423 6.80 17.79 -21.01
C LEU A 423 7.30 16.59 -21.82
N CYS A 424 6.42 15.69 -22.26
CA CYS A 424 6.82 14.51 -23.03
C CYS A 424 7.08 14.90 -24.49
N ARG A 425 8.09 14.27 -25.09
CA ARG A 425 8.46 14.41 -26.50
C ARG A 425 8.51 13.03 -27.14
N GLU A 426 8.03 12.94 -28.37
CA GLU A 426 8.09 11.69 -29.16
C GLU A 426 9.47 11.50 -29.80
N ASP A 427 10.18 12.61 -30.08
CA ASP A 427 11.50 12.60 -30.70
C ASP A 427 12.62 12.62 -29.64
N PHE A 428 13.11 11.45 -29.24
CA PHE A 428 14.27 11.28 -28.36
C PHE A 428 15.13 10.09 -28.80
N ALA A 429 16.40 10.06 -28.37
CA ALA A 429 17.35 9.03 -28.76
C ALA A 429 17.48 7.91 -27.72
N SER A 430 17.51 8.29 -26.45
CA SER A 430 17.63 7.36 -25.31
C SER A 430 16.90 7.92 -24.09
N PHE A 431 16.61 7.07 -23.12
CA PHE A 431 15.98 7.48 -21.86
C PHE A 431 16.62 6.84 -20.62
N ILE A 432 16.40 7.50 -19.48
CA ILE A 432 16.69 6.94 -18.15
C ILE A 432 15.37 6.84 -17.39
N GLY A 433 14.95 5.61 -17.11
CA GLY A 433 13.78 5.30 -16.29
C GLY A 433 14.11 5.33 -14.80
N LEU A 434 13.18 5.83 -13.99
CA LEU A 434 13.24 5.75 -12.53
C LEU A 434 11.93 5.15 -12.02
N PHE A 435 12.02 4.01 -11.34
CA PHE A 435 10.86 3.26 -10.86
C PHE A 435 10.80 3.20 -9.33
N ASP A 436 9.73 3.76 -8.75
CA ASP A 436 9.47 3.78 -7.31
C ASP A 436 8.06 3.27 -7.02
N LEU A 437 7.97 2.22 -6.20
CA LEU A 437 6.70 1.66 -5.73
C LEU A 437 6.49 1.98 -4.25
N PRO A 438 5.24 2.12 -3.79
CA PRO A 438 4.93 2.06 -2.38
C PRO A 438 5.53 0.78 -1.79
N GLY A 439 6.19 0.89 -0.64
CA GLY A 439 6.83 -0.27 0.00
C GLY A 439 5.79 -1.33 0.38
N PRO A 440 6.22 -2.59 0.63
CA PRO A 440 5.33 -3.66 1.08
C PRO A 440 4.49 -3.22 2.29
N GLN A 441 3.21 -3.60 2.29
CA GLN A 441 2.25 -3.18 3.31
C GLN A 441 1.68 -4.40 4.05
N ASN A 442 1.70 -4.33 5.37
CA ASN A 442 0.99 -5.27 6.23
C ASN A 442 0.36 -4.50 7.39
N LEU A 443 -0.92 -4.16 7.27
CA LEU A 443 -1.64 -3.41 8.28
C LEU A 443 -1.99 -4.34 9.43
N SER A 444 -1.42 -4.08 10.62
CA SER A 444 -1.76 -4.85 11.82
C SER A 444 -3.03 -4.35 12.52
N SER A 445 -3.44 -3.10 12.26
CA SER A 445 -4.59 -2.44 12.91
C SER A 445 -5.91 -2.59 12.13
N ARG A 446 -5.87 -3.02 10.86
CA ARG A 446 -7.03 -3.25 9.98
C ARG A 446 -6.79 -4.45 9.09
N SER A 447 -7.86 -5.03 8.54
CA SER A 447 -7.75 -6.06 7.51
C SER A 447 -7.09 -5.51 6.24
N ASN A 448 -6.12 -6.25 5.69
CA ASN A 448 -5.54 -5.93 4.39
C ASN A 448 -6.58 -6.20 3.29
N SER A 449 -6.75 -5.24 2.40
CA SER A 449 -7.76 -5.28 1.34
C SER A 449 -7.13 -5.54 -0.05
N LEU A 450 -7.94 -5.42 -1.12
CA LEU A 450 -7.45 -5.56 -2.50
C LEU A 450 -6.32 -4.59 -2.84
N ASP A 451 -6.33 -3.38 -2.26
CA ASP A 451 -5.30 -2.36 -2.50
C ASP A 451 -3.92 -2.83 -2.01
N GLN A 452 -3.87 -3.35 -0.78
CA GLN A 452 -2.64 -3.91 -0.21
C GLN A 452 -2.18 -5.13 -1.00
N PHE A 453 -3.12 -5.97 -1.46
CA PHE A 453 -2.81 -7.12 -2.31
C PHE A 453 -2.14 -6.70 -3.62
N CYS A 454 -2.67 -5.68 -4.31
CA CYS A 454 -2.08 -5.17 -5.55
C CYS A 454 -0.69 -4.55 -5.34
N ILE A 455 -0.50 -3.79 -4.27
CA ILE A 455 0.81 -3.19 -3.92
C ILE A 455 1.83 -4.29 -3.60
N ASN A 456 1.47 -5.28 -2.80
CA ASN A 456 2.36 -6.39 -2.45
C ASN A 456 2.68 -7.27 -3.67
N PHE A 457 1.70 -7.48 -4.56
CA PHE A 457 1.92 -8.14 -5.84
C PHE A 457 2.94 -7.40 -6.74
N ALA A 458 2.84 -6.08 -6.83
CA ALA A 458 3.80 -5.28 -7.61
C ALA A 458 5.22 -5.35 -7.02
N ASN A 459 5.35 -5.32 -5.68
CA ASN A 459 6.64 -5.48 -5.00
C ASN A 459 7.23 -6.88 -5.19
N GLU A 460 6.41 -7.94 -5.09
CA GLU A 460 6.84 -9.33 -5.36
C GLU A 460 7.39 -9.47 -6.78
N ARG A 461 6.74 -8.81 -7.75
CA ARG A 461 7.17 -8.79 -9.14
C ARG A 461 8.47 -8.00 -9.36
N LEU A 462 8.62 -6.83 -8.73
CA LEU A 462 9.85 -6.06 -8.77
C LEU A 462 11.01 -6.86 -8.18
N HIS A 463 10.79 -7.53 -7.04
CA HIS A 463 11.79 -8.38 -6.41
C HIS A 463 12.22 -9.53 -7.33
N ALA A 464 11.26 -10.25 -7.92
CA ALA A 464 11.54 -11.33 -8.87
C ALA A 464 12.37 -10.84 -10.08
N PHE A 465 11.99 -9.69 -10.64
CA PHE A 465 12.73 -9.09 -11.75
C PHE A 465 14.17 -8.73 -11.37
N THR A 466 14.37 -8.07 -10.23
CA THR A 466 15.70 -7.69 -9.74
C THR A 466 16.57 -8.93 -9.48
N GLN A 467 16.01 -9.99 -8.88
CA GLN A 467 16.75 -11.23 -8.64
C GLN A 467 17.14 -11.93 -9.95
N HIS A 468 16.19 -12.10 -10.87
CA HIS A 468 16.46 -12.70 -12.18
C HIS A 468 17.52 -11.90 -12.96
N ALA A 469 17.43 -10.57 -12.94
CA ALA A 469 18.41 -9.69 -13.59
C ALA A 469 19.81 -9.86 -12.99
N LEU A 470 19.95 -9.91 -11.67
CA LEU A 470 21.25 -10.00 -10.98
C LEU A 470 21.89 -11.40 -11.05
N PHE A 471 21.10 -12.45 -10.88
CA PHE A 471 21.61 -13.82 -10.68
C PHE A 471 21.54 -14.70 -11.94
N GLU A 472 20.57 -14.48 -12.84
CA GLU A 472 20.30 -15.43 -13.95
C GLU A 472 20.63 -14.86 -15.33
N ALA A 473 20.14 -13.66 -15.64
CA ALA A 473 20.22 -13.08 -16.98
C ALA A 473 21.67 -12.98 -17.50
N HIS A 474 22.58 -12.49 -16.65
CA HIS A 474 24.00 -12.39 -16.99
C HIS A 474 24.68 -13.76 -17.17
N VAL A 475 24.38 -14.73 -16.30
CA VAL A 475 25.01 -16.07 -16.33
C VAL A 475 24.61 -16.83 -17.59
N ALA A 476 23.35 -16.72 -18.00
CA ALA A 476 22.85 -17.29 -19.24
C ALA A 476 23.59 -16.72 -20.46
N GLU A 477 23.80 -15.40 -20.51
CA GLU A 477 24.54 -14.76 -21.61
C GLU A 477 26.02 -15.14 -21.62
N TYR A 478 26.69 -15.17 -20.47
CA TYR A 478 28.11 -15.54 -20.37
C TYR A 478 28.36 -16.98 -20.82
N THR A 479 27.43 -17.88 -20.49
CA THR A 479 27.49 -19.28 -20.93
C THR A 479 27.27 -19.38 -22.44
N ALA A 480 26.32 -18.62 -22.99
CA ALA A 480 26.05 -18.59 -24.43
C ALA A 480 27.22 -18.01 -25.25
N GLU A 481 27.93 -17.01 -24.70
CA GLU A 481 29.13 -16.41 -25.32
C GLU A 481 30.42 -17.21 -25.06
N GLY A 482 30.33 -18.39 -24.43
CA GLY A 482 31.45 -19.31 -24.26
C GLY A 482 32.57 -18.78 -23.37
N LEU A 483 32.25 -17.93 -22.38
CA LEU A 483 33.26 -17.39 -21.47
C LEU A 483 33.95 -18.51 -20.67
N ILE A 484 35.24 -18.32 -20.37
CA ILE A 484 36.03 -19.30 -19.63
C ILE A 484 35.34 -19.54 -18.27
N PRO A 485 35.09 -20.81 -17.85
CA PRO A 485 34.32 -21.13 -16.64
C PRO A 485 34.83 -20.51 -15.34
N ARG A 486 36.10 -20.08 -15.26
CA ARG A 486 36.66 -19.37 -14.10
C ARG A 486 36.12 -17.94 -13.92
N PHE A 487 35.66 -17.35 -15.02
CA PHE A 487 35.10 -15.99 -15.05
C PHE A 487 33.57 -16.00 -14.93
N VAL A 488 32.92 -17.12 -15.26
CA VAL A 488 31.48 -17.27 -15.05
C VAL A 488 31.23 -17.42 -13.53
N PRO A 489 30.45 -16.53 -12.90
CA PRO A 489 30.15 -16.63 -11.49
C PRO A 489 29.48 -17.97 -11.17
N HIS A 490 29.89 -18.62 -10.08
CA HIS A 490 29.21 -19.82 -9.61
C HIS A 490 27.75 -19.52 -9.30
N THR A 491 26.86 -20.50 -9.51
CA THR A 491 25.45 -20.39 -9.12
C THR A 491 25.36 -20.20 -7.60
N ILE A 492 25.06 -18.97 -7.17
CA ILE A 492 24.86 -18.64 -5.77
C ILE A 492 23.43 -19.03 -5.40
N PRO A 493 23.22 -19.87 -4.38
CA PRO A 493 21.87 -20.14 -3.90
C PRO A 493 21.29 -18.85 -3.31
N TYR A 494 20.23 -18.35 -3.95
CA TYR A 494 19.48 -17.18 -3.50
C TYR A 494 18.03 -17.56 -3.18
N PHE A 495 17.30 -16.67 -2.52
CA PHE A 495 15.89 -16.87 -2.22
C PHE A 495 15.07 -16.66 -3.50
N ASP A 496 14.70 -17.73 -4.17
CA ASP A 496 13.87 -17.66 -5.38
C ASP A 496 12.37 -17.56 -5.02
N ASN A 497 11.73 -16.46 -5.44
CA ASN A 497 10.29 -16.24 -5.24
C ASN A 497 9.41 -16.67 -6.43
N SER A 498 9.97 -17.38 -7.41
CA SER A 498 9.27 -17.93 -8.59
C SER A 498 7.96 -18.66 -8.25
N GLU A 499 7.95 -19.48 -7.20
CA GLU A 499 6.76 -20.25 -6.82
C GLU A 499 5.64 -19.34 -6.26
N CYS A 500 5.99 -18.27 -5.55
CA CYS A 500 5.02 -17.25 -5.12
C CYS A 500 4.47 -16.49 -6.33
N MET A 501 5.32 -16.15 -7.30
CA MET A 501 4.91 -15.52 -8.55
C MET A 501 4.01 -16.43 -9.39
N ARG A 502 4.29 -17.74 -9.42
CA ARG A 502 3.45 -18.76 -10.06
C ARG A 502 2.08 -18.85 -9.41
N LEU A 503 2.01 -18.87 -8.08
CA LEU A 503 0.76 -18.79 -7.32
C LEU A 503 -0.09 -17.57 -7.75
N LEU A 504 0.54 -16.40 -7.89
CA LEU A 504 -0.16 -15.16 -8.19
C LEU A 504 -0.58 -15.05 -9.67
N GLN A 505 0.34 -15.33 -10.61
CA GLN A 505 0.19 -14.98 -12.03
C GLN A 505 -0.15 -16.13 -12.99
N ASN A 506 -0.09 -17.39 -12.58
CA ASN A 506 -0.26 -18.52 -13.49
C ASN A 506 -1.57 -18.44 -14.32
N ARG A 507 -1.52 -18.82 -15.60
CA ARG A 507 -2.69 -18.87 -16.50
C ARG A 507 -2.78 -20.23 -17.20
N PRO A 508 -3.92 -20.96 -17.09
CA PRO A 508 -5.05 -20.71 -16.19
C PRO A 508 -4.74 -21.14 -14.75
N GLY A 509 -5.29 -20.40 -13.77
CA GLY A 509 -5.42 -20.91 -12.39
C GLY A 509 -4.59 -20.24 -11.30
N GLY A 510 -3.81 -19.20 -11.58
CA GLY A 510 -3.24 -18.31 -10.55
C GLY A 510 -4.33 -17.49 -9.84
N LEU A 511 -4.01 -16.92 -8.68
CA LEU A 511 -4.96 -16.17 -7.86
C LEU A 511 -5.62 -15.02 -8.64
N LEU A 512 -4.82 -14.21 -9.35
CA LEU A 512 -5.33 -13.10 -10.19
C LEU A 512 -6.31 -13.60 -11.26
N HIS A 513 -5.98 -14.71 -11.93
CA HIS A 513 -6.83 -15.29 -12.97
C HIS A 513 -8.16 -15.81 -12.39
N ILE A 514 -8.12 -16.46 -11.22
CA ILE A 514 -9.33 -16.94 -10.54
C ILE A 514 -10.19 -15.74 -10.12
N MET A 515 -9.61 -14.70 -9.54
CA MET A 515 -10.32 -13.48 -9.15
C MET A 515 -11.04 -12.85 -10.34
N ASP A 516 -10.33 -12.64 -11.44
CA ASP A 516 -10.90 -12.07 -12.67
C ASP A 516 -12.04 -12.93 -13.24
N ASP A 517 -11.90 -14.26 -13.23
CA ASP A 517 -12.93 -15.19 -13.71
C ASP A 517 -14.19 -15.17 -12.83
N GLN A 518 -14.04 -15.12 -11.50
CA GLN A 518 -15.17 -14.99 -10.58
C GLN A 518 -15.83 -13.61 -10.69
N THR A 519 -15.04 -12.54 -10.86
CA THR A 519 -15.51 -11.15 -11.00
C THR A 519 -16.40 -11.01 -12.24
N ARG A 520 -15.96 -11.53 -13.40
CA ARG A 520 -16.77 -11.53 -14.63
C ARG A 520 -18.06 -12.34 -14.53
N ARG A 521 -18.17 -13.23 -13.54
CA ARG A 521 -19.34 -14.08 -13.31
C ARG A 521 -20.22 -13.59 -12.15
N ALA A 522 -19.91 -12.43 -11.56
CA ALA A 522 -20.80 -11.78 -10.61
C ALA A 522 -22.16 -11.44 -11.29
N PRO A 523 -23.31 -11.61 -10.62
CA PRO A 523 -23.51 -11.92 -9.20
C PRO A 523 -23.57 -13.42 -8.86
N LYS A 524 -23.37 -14.34 -9.83
CA LYS A 524 -23.47 -15.80 -9.56
C LYS A 524 -22.37 -16.31 -8.62
N LYS A 525 -21.30 -15.54 -8.47
CA LYS A 525 -20.10 -15.86 -7.70
C LYS A 525 -19.92 -14.82 -6.61
N THR A 526 -19.57 -15.28 -5.42
CA THR A 526 -19.37 -14.48 -4.21
C THR A 526 -17.93 -14.60 -3.71
N ASP A 527 -17.52 -13.70 -2.81
CA ASP A 527 -16.18 -13.74 -2.21
C ASP A 527 -15.89 -15.10 -1.53
N ALA A 528 -16.90 -15.73 -0.90
CA ALA A 528 -16.77 -17.08 -0.34
C ALA A 528 -16.41 -18.13 -1.41
N THR A 529 -17.08 -18.09 -2.57
CA THR A 529 -16.78 -19.02 -3.67
C THR A 529 -15.41 -18.78 -4.31
N MET A 530 -14.91 -17.54 -4.27
CA MET A 530 -13.53 -17.22 -4.67
C MET A 530 -12.53 -17.91 -3.75
N ILE A 531 -12.72 -17.80 -2.43
CA ILE A 531 -11.84 -18.42 -1.44
C ILE A 531 -11.86 -19.95 -1.52
N GLU A 532 -13.03 -20.56 -1.74
CA GLU A 532 -13.13 -21.99 -2.02
C GLU A 532 -12.33 -22.38 -3.28
N ALA A 533 -12.39 -21.58 -4.34
CA ALA A 533 -11.64 -21.81 -5.56
C ALA A 533 -10.12 -21.67 -5.35
N PHE A 534 -9.68 -20.70 -4.54
CA PHE A 534 -8.29 -20.58 -4.12
C PHE A 534 -7.83 -21.80 -3.33
N GLN A 535 -8.58 -22.21 -2.32
CA GLN A 535 -8.25 -23.36 -1.48
C GLN A 535 -8.20 -24.66 -2.30
N LYS A 536 -9.14 -24.85 -3.23
CA LYS A 536 -9.16 -26.02 -4.12
C LYS A 536 -7.94 -26.10 -5.04
N ARG A 537 -7.41 -24.97 -5.50
CA ARG A 537 -6.27 -24.91 -6.43
C ARG A 537 -4.91 -24.87 -5.73
N TRP A 538 -4.80 -24.12 -4.64
CA TRP A 538 -3.54 -23.76 -4.00
C TRP A 538 -3.45 -24.12 -2.52
N GLY A 539 -4.43 -24.84 -1.96
CA GLY A 539 -4.47 -25.18 -0.53
C GLY A 539 -3.27 -26.01 -0.02
N ASN A 540 -2.54 -26.68 -0.91
CA ASN A 540 -1.32 -27.45 -0.58
C ASN A 540 -0.02 -26.67 -0.82
N HIS A 541 -0.10 -25.42 -1.31
CA HIS A 541 1.08 -24.61 -1.64
C HIS A 541 1.71 -24.03 -0.37
N SER A 542 3.04 -24.10 -0.24
CA SER A 542 3.77 -23.64 0.95
C SER A 542 3.54 -22.15 1.27
N SER A 543 3.37 -21.33 0.23
CA SER A 543 3.15 -19.88 0.35
C SER A 543 1.68 -19.47 0.45
N PHE A 544 0.71 -20.39 0.48
CA PHE A 544 -0.72 -20.05 0.55
C PHE A 544 -1.42 -20.77 1.70
N LYS A 545 -2.19 -20.03 2.51
CA LYS A 545 -3.02 -20.60 3.58
C LYS A 545 -4.37 -19.90 3.62
N CYS A 546 -5.45 -20.65 3.75
CA CYS A 546 -6.79 -20.08 3.95
C CYS A 546 -7.20 -20.17 5.43
N THR A 547 -7.78 -19.10 5.97
CA THR A 547 -8.33 -19.04 7.31
C THR A 547 -9.83 -18.71 7.23
N GLY A 548 -10.69 -19.58 7.77
CA GLY A 548 -12.14 -19.40 7.73
C GLY A 548 -12.86 -20.06 6.55
N ALA A 549 -12.20 -20.94 5.78
CA ALA A 549 -12.93 -21.89 4.93
C ALA A 549 -13.70 -22.87 5.84
N PRO A 550 -14.94 -23.27 5.51
CA PRO A 550 -15.63 -24.33 6.24
C PRO A 550 -14.83 -25.63 6.07
N SER A 551 -14.01 -25.95 7.07
CA SER A 551 -13.35 -27.25 7.12
C SER A 551 -14.45 -28.31 7.25
N THR A 552 -14.50 -29.23 6.30
CA THR A 552 -15.38 -30.41 6.27
C THR A 552 -15.02 -31.42 7.39
N GLY A 553 -15.09 -31.00 8.66
CA GLY A 553 -14.84 -31.90 9.79
C GLY A 553 -14.52 -31.28 11.15
N GLY A 554 -14.71 -29.97 11.38
CA GLY A 554 -14.36 -29.34 12.66
C GLY A 554 -15.41 -28.34 13.16
N SER A 555 -16.01 -28.66 14.31
CA SER A 555 -16.93 -27.88 15.15
C SER A 555 -17.21 -26.42 14.76
N ALA A 556 -18.48 -26.12 14.50
CA ALA A 556 -19.06 -24.81 14.24
C ALA A 556 -19.08 -23.86 15.47
N ASN A 557 -17.94 -23.76 16.18
CA ASN A 557 -17.78 -22.89 17.36
C ASN A 557 -16.78 -21.74 17.14
N GLY A 558 -16.40 -21.46 15.88
CA GLY A 558 -15.67 -20.25 15.52
C GLY A 558 -16.63 -19.11 15.23
N MET A 559 -16.76 -18.17 16.17
CA MET A 559 -17.48 -16.89 16.00
C MET A 559 -17.15 -16.23 14.65
N GLY A 560 -18.18 -15.87 13.88
CA GLY A 560 -18.18 -15.28 12.53
C GLY A 560 -16.96 -14.45 12.12
N THR A 561 -15.88 -15.10 11.73
CA THR A 561 -14.69 -14.43 11.19
C THR A 561 -14.84 -14.36 9.68
N ALA A 562 -14.73 -13.16 9.11
CA ALA A 562 -14.81 -12.96 7.66
C ALA A 562 -13.80 -13.86 6.92
N PRO A 563 -14.15 -14.40 5.75
CA PRO A 563 -13.27 -15.27 4.99
C PRO A 563 -11.96 -14.54 4.69
N SER A 564 -10.83 -15.17 5.01
CA SER A 564 -9.50 -14.57 4.84
C SER A 564 -8.50 -15.58 4.28
N PHE A 565 -7.46 -15.06 3.65
CA PHE A 565 -6.37 -15.87 3.13
C PHE A 565 -5.05 -15.19 3.39
N THR A 566 -4.00 -15.99 3.55
CA THR A 566 -2.65 -15.55 3.88
C THR A 566 -1.69 -15.98 2.78
N ILE A 567 -0.87 -15.04 2.33
CA ILE A 567 0.20 -15.28 1.36
C ILE A 567 1.54 -15.02 2.04
N SER A 568 2.46 -15.96 1.91
CA SER A 568 3.84 -15.80 2.35
C SER A 568 4.64 -15.09 1.25
N HIS A 569 4.71 -13.76 1.31
CA HIS A 569 5.52 -12.93 0.41
C HIS A 569 7.01 -13.01 0.78
N PHE A 570 7.88 -12.48 -0.08
CA PHE A 570 9.33 -12.37 0.22
C PHE A 570 9.61 -11.55 1.50
N ASN A 571 8.76 -10.56 1.80
CA ASN A 571 8.85 -9.74 3.01
C ASN A 571 8.10 -10.31 4.23
N GLY A 572 7.57 -11.54 4.14
CA GLY A 572 6.86 -12.22 5.21
C GLY A 572 5.36 -12.47 4.93
N PRO A 573 4.66 -13.15 5.85
CA PRO A 573 3.26 -13.51 5.67
C PRO A 573 2.31 -12.33 5.85
N VAL A 574 1.38 -12.15 4.91
CA VAL A 574 0.33 -11.11 4.95
C VAL A 574 -1.04 -11.77 4.83
N THR A 575 -1.95 -11.43 5.73
CA THR A 575 -3.33 -11.93 5.75
C THR A 575 -4.28 -10.88 5.18
N TYR A 576 -5.05 -11.27 4.16
CA TYR A 576 -6.03 -10.45 3.45
C TYR A 576 -7.46 -10.87 3.84
N SER A 577 -8.34 -9.89 4.04
CA SER A 577 -9.79 -10.14 4.16
C SER A 577 -10.39 -10.24 2.77
N ALA A 578 -11.16 -11.29 2.48
CA ALA A 578 -11.81 -11.46 1.19
C ALA A 578 -13.06 -10.59 1.01
N GLU A 579 -13.47 -9.87 2.05
CA GLU A 579 -14.66 -9.02 2.04
C GLU A 579 -14.58 -7.92 0.96
N GLY A 580 -15.54 -7.93 0.03
CA GLY A 580 -15.65 -6.94 -1.03
C GLY A 580 -14.53 -7.05 -2.08
N PHE A 581 -13.78 -8.16 -2.13
CA PHE A 581 -12.69 -8.33 -3.10
C PHE A 581 -13.20 -8.34 -4.53
N LEU A 582 -14.29 -9.07 -4.83
CA LEU A 582 -14.86 -9.12 -6.18
C LEU A 582 -15.41 -7.78 -6.65
N GLU A 583 -16.09 -7.05 -5.76
CA GLU A 583 -16.66 -5.74 -6.07
C GLU A 583 -15.57 -4.71 -6.37
N ARG A 584 -14.54 -4.64 -5.51
CA ARG A 584 -13.38 -3.77 -5.74
C ARG A 584 -12.58 -4.16 -6.99
N ASN A 585 -12.54 -5.44 -7.33
CA ASN A 585 -11.86 -5.89 -8.54
C ASN A 585 -12.66 -5.57 -9.81
N LEU A 586 -13.98 -5.44 -9.72
CA LEU A 586 -14.81 -4.99 -10.83
C LEU A 586 -14.63 -3.47 -11.06
N ASP A 587 -14.50 -2.69 -9.98
CA ASP A 587 -14.38 -1.22 -9.99
C ASP A 587 -15.43 -0.55 -10.90
N ALA A 588 -16.67 -1.06 -10.84
CA ALA A 588 -17.76 -0.58 -11.66
C ALA A 588 -18.17 0.83 -11.22
N LEU A 589 -18.05 1.79 -12.15
CA LEU A 589 -18.59 3.12 -11.99
C LEU A 589 -20.10 3.10 -12.20
N ASN A 590 -20.82 3.93 -11.44
CA ASN A 590 -22.24 4.14 -11.66
C ASN A 590 -22.45 4.82 -13.04
N PRO A 591 -23.16 4.19 -13.99
CA PRO A 591 -23.40 4.79 -15.30
C PRO A 591 -24.17 6.11 -15.22
N ASP A 592 -25.01 6.28 -14.21
CA ASP A 592 -25.79 7.51 -14.00
C ASP A 592 -24.88 8.73 -13.77
N PHE A 593 -23.72 8.56 -13.10
CA PHE A 593 -22.73 9.64 -12.95
C PHE A 593 -22.14 10.06 -14.30
N VAL A 594 -21.88 9.10 -15.19
CA VAL A 594 -21.35 9.40 -16.52
C VAL A 594 -22.40 10.14 -17.33
N GLN A 595 -23.66 9.70 -17.31
CA GLN A 595 -24.74 10.39 -18.02
C GLN A 595 -24.95 11.82 -17.49
N LEU A 596 -24.95 12.00 -16.16
CA LEU A 596 -25.10 13.30 -15.51
C LEU A 596 -23.98 14.29 -15.88
N LEU A 597 -22.72 13.85 -15.84
CA LEU A 597 -21.56 14.75 -15.96
C LEU A 597 -21.07 14.89 -17.40
N ARG A 598 -21.15 13.85 -18.22
CA ARG A 598 -20.75 13.89 -19.64
C ARG A 598 -21.84 14.50 -20.52
N GLY A 599 -23.11 14.16 -20.26
CA GLY A 599 -24.25 14.49 -21.13
C GLY A 599 -24.21 13.77 -22.48
N GLU A 600 -25.27 13.90 -23.25
CA GLU A 600 -25.33 13.39 -24.63
C GLU A 600 -24.45 14.23 -25.57
N ALA A 601 -23.84 13.58 -26.56
CA ALA A 601 -22.83 14.18 -27.42
C ALA A 601 -23.39 15.17 -28.47
N GLU A 602 -24.70 15.17 -28.74
CA GLU A 602 -25.27 15.87 -29.91
C GLU A 602 -26.14 17.12 -29.62
N SER A 603 -26.54 17.40 -28.38
CA SER A 603 -27.54 18.46 -28.10
C SER A 603 -26.94 19.79 -27.62
N ALA A 604 -25.89 20.28 -28.27
CA ALA A 604 -25.29 21.60 -27.95
C ALA A 604 -26.04 22.80 -28.57
N ALA A 605 -27.12 22.59 -29.35
CA ALA A 605 -27.71 23.65 -30.19
C ALA A 605 -29.16 24.06 -29.88
N THR A 606 -29.87 23.43 -28.93
CA THR A 606 -31.26 23.83 -28.60
C THR A 606 -31.48 23.86 -27.10
N ALA A 607 -31.29 25.05 -26.52
CA ALA A 607 -31.58 25.34 -25.14
C ALA A 607 -33.10 25.55 -24.93
N THR A 608 -33.78 24.53 -24.43
CA THR A 608 -35.00 24.66 -23.60
C THR A 608 -35.04 23.48 -22.64
N GLY A 609 -35.09 23.76 -21.34
CA GLY A 609 -34.68 22.85 -20.28
C GLY A 609 -35.55 21.61 -20.08
N THR A 610 -34.91 20.45 -20.21
CA THR A 610 -35.21 19.19 -19.52
C THR A 610 -33.89 18.42 -19.36
N ALA A 611 -33.76 17.68 -18.27
CA ALA A 611 -32.55 16.96 -17.85
C ALA A 611 -31.90 16.16 -19.01
N GLY A 612 -30.73 16.60 -19.49
CA GLY A 612 -30.02 15.89 -20.58
C GLY A 612 -28.72 16.53 -21.10
N THR A 613 -28.37 17.76 -20.72
CA THR A 613 -27.28 18.51 -21.39
C THR A 613 -25.86 18.28 -20.83
N GLY A 614 -25.68 17.40 -19.84
CA GLY A 614 -24.39 17.17 -19.17
C GLY A 614 -23.94 18.35 -18.30
N SER A 615 -22.72 18.26 -17.75
CA SER A 615 -22.15 19.35 -16.95
C SER A 615 -21.91 20.61 -17.79
N VAL A 616 -22.36 21.75 -17.29
CA VAL A 616 -22.08 23.09 -17.84
C VAL A 616 -20.59 23.45 -17.66
N ASN A 617 -19.89 22.84 -16.71
CA ASN A 617 -18.47 23.07 -16.48
C ASN A 617 -17.64 22.26 -17.48
N PRO A 618 -16.98 22.89 -18.48
CA PRO A 618 -16.27 22.15 -19.54
C PRO A 618 -15.09 21.32 -19.01
N PHE A 619 -14.53 21.72 -17.86
CA PHE A 619 -13.46 20.96 -17.22
C PHE A 619 -13.98 19.64 -16.66
N VAL A 620 -15.09 19.68 -15.91
CA VAL A 620 -15.72 18.47 -15.36
C VAL A 620 -16.21 17.56 -16.48
N ARG A 621 -16.89 18.10 -17.50
CA ARG A 621 -17.28 17.34 -18.71
C ARG A 621 -16.07 16.71 -19.40
N GLY A 622 -14.95 17.43 -19.47
CA GLY A 622 -13.69 16.96 -20.06
C GLY A 622 -13.03 15.80 -19.30
N LEU A 623 -13.25 15.68 -17.98
CA LEU A 623 -12.75 14.56 -17.17
C LEU A 623 -13.47 13.24 -17.50
N PHE A 624 -14.75 13.30 -17.87
CA PHE A 624 -15.58 12.13 -18.21
C PHE A 624 -15.52 11.77 -19.70
N ASN A 625 -14.43 12.11 -20.38
CA ASN A 625 -14.25 11.78 -21.79
C ASN A 625 -14.01 10.28 -22.02
N ALA A 626 -14.20 9.82 -23.26
CA ALA A 626 -14.08 8.40 -23.63
C ALA A 626 -12.66 7.81 -23.49
N ARG A 627 -11.60 8.64 -23.42
CA ARG A 627 -10.23 8.16 -23.17
C ARG A 627 -10.00 7.86 -21.68
N ALA A 628 -10.74 8.51 -20.79
CA ALA A 628 -10.60 8.37 -19.35
C ALA A 628 -11.57 7.35 -18.74
N ILE A 629 -12.71 7.06 -19.39
CA ILE A 629 -13.73 6.12 -18.92
C ILE A 629 -14.14 5.17 -20.05
N ALA A 630 -14.02 3.87 -19.80
CA ALA A 630 -14.55 2.83 -20.68
C ALA A 630 -16.06 2.65 -20.38
N THR A 631 -16.91 2.87 -21.38
CA THR A 631 -18.37 2.73 -21.26
C THR A 631 -18.87 1.59 -22.13
N GLN A 632 -19.81 0.78 -21.61
CA GLN A 632 -20.52 -0.23 -22.38
C GLN A 632 -21.95 0.25 -22.64
N ALA A 633 -22.35 0.27 -23.91
CA ALA A 633 -23.69 0.66 -24.32
C ALA A 633 -24.69 -0.50 -24.22
N HIS A 634 -25.98 -0.19 -24.19
CA HIS A 634 -27.04 -1.17 -24.12
C HIS A 634 -27.13 -1.97 -25.43
N PRO A 635 -27.24 -3.30 -25.42
CA PRO A 635 -27.29 -4.12 -26.64
C PRO A 635 -28.46 -3.79 -27.60
N ARG A 636 -29.48 -3.08 -27.12
CA ARG A 636 -30.63 -2.63 -27.91
C ARG A 636 -30.69 -1.11 -28.10
N ASN A 637 -29.88 -0.33 -27.38
CA ASN A 637 -29.85 1.13 -27.50
C ASN A 637 -28.41 1.63 -27.31
N GLU A 638 -27.76 2.04 -28.40
CA GLU A 638 -26.35 2.45 -28.38
C GLU A 638 -26.10 3.72 -27.57
N GLU A 639 -27.15 4.52 -27.31
CA GLU A 639 -27.05 5.78 -26.57
C GLU A 639 -27.08 5.57 -25.04
N THR A 640 -27.63 4.46 -24.56
CA THR A 640 -27.75 4.22 -23.12
C THR A 640 -26.53 3.51 -22.56
N ILE A 641 -25.82 4.16 -21.63
CA ILE A 641 -24.66 3.59 -20.95
C ILE A 641 -25.14 2.65 -19.84
N VAL A 642 -24.66 1.41 -19.88
CA VAL A 642 -25.09 0.34 -18.96
C VAL A 642 -24.02 -0.01 -17.93
N ALA A 643 -22.76 0.15 -18.29
CA ALA A 643 -21.64 -0.01 -17.38
C ALA A 643 -20.54 0.98 -17.73
N ALA A 644 -19.83 1.45 -16.71
CA ALA A 644 -18.68 2.32 -16.87
C ALA A 644 -17.55 1.84 -15.96
N GLN A 645 -16.30 2.04 -16.38
CA GLN A 645 -15.13 1.69 -15.59
C GLN A 645 -13.98 2.65 -15.90
N GLN A 646 -13.25 3.09 -14.87
CA GLN A 646 -12.01 3.82 -15.06
C GLN A 646 -10.86 2.81 -15.21
N PRO A 647 -10.09 2.82 -16.32
CA PRO A 647 -8.96 1.92 -16.47
C PRO A 647 -7.91 2.21 -15.37
N VAL A 648 -7.34 1.13 -14.83
CA VAL A 648 -6.23 1.18 -13.85
C VAL A 648 -4.86 1.22 -14.54
N LYS A 649 -4.83 1.02 -15.86
CA LYS A 649 -3.62 1.15 -16.67
C LYS A 649 -3.27 2.64 -16.83
N PRO A 650 -1.96 2.98 -16.86
CA PRO A 650 -1.55 4.33 -17.25
C PRO A 650 -2.10 4.69 -18.64
N MET A 651 -2.41 5.97 -18.86
CA MET A 651 -2.94 6.44 -20.16
C MET A 651 -1.93 6.35 -21.31
N ARG A 652 -0.64 6.27 -20.99
CA ARG A 652 0.46 6.13 -21.94
C ARG A 652 1.25 4.86 -21.66
N ALA A 653 1.80 4.26 -22.70
CA ALA A 653 2.73 3.14 -22.57
C ALA A 653 4.15 3.64 -22.20
N PRO A 654 4.95 2.82 -21.50
CA PRO A 654 6.37 3.07 -21.37
C PRO A 654 7.04 3.07 -22.75
N SER A 655 8.09 3.87 -22.89
CA SER A 655 8.83 3.99 -24.15
C SER A 655 9.54 2.68 -24.49
N THR A 656 9.27 2.11 -25.66
CA THR A 656 10.01 0.96 -26.20
C THR A 656 10.98 1.41 -27.28
N ARG A 657 12.09 0.69 -27.44
CA ARG A 657 13.10 1.06 -28.44
C ARG A 657 12.55 0.83 -29.84
N ARG A 658 12.43 1.88 -30.66
CA ARG A 658 12.12 1.72 -32.10
C ARG A 658 13.24 0.90 -32.74
N ARG A 659 12.93 -0.30 -33.24
CA ARG A 659 13.91 -1.25 -33.80
C ARG A 659 14.70 -0.78 -35.03
N ASN A 660 14.48 0.43 -35.56
CA ASN A 660 14.98 0.82 -36.88
C ASN A 660 16.36 1.49 -36.95
N THR A 661 17.19 1.45 -35.89
CA THR A 661 18.55 2.02 -35.95
C THR A 661 19.62 1.11 -35.39
N THR A 662 19.74 -0.14 -35.86
CA THR A 662 21.05 -0.82 -35.95
C THR A 662 20.99 -2.00 -36.92
N ARG A 663 21.78 -1.96 -38.00
CA ARG A 663 22.14 -3.14 -38.80
C ARG A 663 22.79 -4.16 -37.84
N ARG A 664 22.14 -5.29 -37.59
CA ARG A 664 22.80 -6.48 -37.00
C ARG A 664 22.47 -7.71 -37.85
N GLY A 665 23.51 -8.47 -38.17
CA GLY A 665 23.46 -9.73 -38.93
C GLY A 665 22.78 -10.87 -38.16
N PRO A 666 22.69 -12.07 -38.78
CA PRO A 666 21.66 -13.04 -38.46
C PRO A 666 22.00 -13.84 -37.20
N MET A 667 21.03 -13.94 -36.27
CA MET A 667 21.09 -14.89 -35.15
C MET A 667 19.90 -15.85 -35.25
N SER A 668 20.17 -17.12 -34.98
CA SER A 668 19.35 -18.31 -35.27
C SER A 668 17.91 -18.28 -34.70
N PRO A 669 16.96 -18.96 -35.38
CA PRO A 669 15.56 -18.95 -35.00
C PRO A 669 15.28 -19.99 -33.89
N GLY A 670 14.83 -19.53 -32.74
CA GLY A 670 14.33 -20.38 -31.67
C GLY A 670 13.89 -19.55 -30.48
N LEU A 671 12.58 -19.54 -30.21
CA LEU A 671 11.87 -18.76 -29.18
C LEU A 671 11.62 -17.28 -29.50
N ALA A 672 10.86 -17.03 -30.57
CA ALA A 672 10.06 -15.81 -30.68
C ALA A 672 8.76 -16.17 -31.41
N ALA A 673 7.76 -16.61 -30.66
CA ALA A 673 6.38 -16.67 -31.11
C ALA A 673 5.52 -16.09 -30.00
N ASP A 674 4.60 -15.21 -30.39
CA ASP A 674 3.55 -14.55 -29.60
C ASP A 674 3.88 -13.20 -28.94
N ILE A 675 4.46 -12.28 -29.70
CA ILE A 675 4.26 -10.83 -29.46
C ILE A 675 3.72 -10.24 -30.76
N VAL A 676 2.41 -9.95 -30.76
CA VAL A 676 1.77 -9.14 -31.80
C VAL A 676 2.23 -7.69 -31.57
N GLU A 677 3.01 -7.17 -32.51
CA GLU A 677 3.34 -5.75 -32.59
C GLU A 677 2.06 -4.99 -33.00
N GLU A 678 1.39 -4.32 -32.06
CA GLU A 678 0.47 -3.23 -32.39
C GLU A 678 1.30 -1.96 -32.55
N GLU A 679 1.50 -1.53 -33.79
CA GLU A 679 2.07 -0.22 -34.12
C GLU A 679 1.15 0.90 -33.63
N ASP A 680 1.75 1.95 -33.09
CA ASP A 680 1.11 3.21 -32.71
C ASP A 680 0.31 3.81 -33.88
N GLY A 681 -0.99 3.54 -33.88
CA GLY A 681 -2.00 4.26 -34.65
C GLY A 681 -2.79 5.15 -33.71
N ASP A 682 -2.83 6.44 -34.04
CA ASP A 682 -3.75 7.45 -33.50
C ASP A 682 -5.11 6.82 -33.15
N LEU A 683 -5.57 6.96 -31.90
CA LEU A 683 -6.86 6.44 -31.42
C LEU A 683 -8.06 7.23 -31.98
N THR A 684 -8.11 7.34 -33.31
CA THR A 684 -9.22 7.90 -34.08
C THR A 684 -9.50 7.03 -35.30
N GLY A 685 -10.41 6.08 -35.14
CA GLY A 685 -11.21 5.51 -36.23
C GLY A 685 -10.62 4.36 -37.03
N ALA A 686 -10.98 3.14 -36.67
CA ALA A 686 -11.16 2.05 -37.63
C ALA A 686 -12.21 1.05 -37.12
N VAL A 687 -13.44 1.21 -37.63
CA VAL A 687 -14.45 0.14 -37.66
C VAL A 687 -14.00 -0.81 -38.78
N GLY A 688 -13.62 -2.04 -38.42
CA GLY A 688 -13.07 -3.01 -39.36
C GLY A 688 -13.21 -4.45 -38.84
N ASP A 689 -14.39 -5.00 -39.07
CA ASP A 689 -14.75 -6.43 -39.23
C ASP A 689 -13.79 -7.49 -38.66
N GLY A 690 -13.94 -7.75 -37.36
CA GLY A 690 -13.45 -8.95 -36.68
C GLY A 690 -14.45 -9.28 -35.58
N SER A 691 -15.08 -10.46 -35.67
CA SER A 691 -16.12 -10.93 -34.75
C SER A 691 -15.84 -10.55 -33.28
N PRO A 692 -16.79 -9.95 -32.54
CA PRO A 692 -16.56 -9.56 -31.16
C PRO A 692 -16.42 -10.82 -30.31
N SER A 693 -15.20 -11.16 -29.89
CA SER A 693 -15.04 -12.09 -28.77
C SER A 693 -15.71 -11.43 -27.56
N ALA A 694 -16.79 -12.02 -27.08
CA ALA A 694 -17.63 -11.56 -25.97
C ALA A 694 -16.83 -10.98 -24.78
N GLY A 695 -16.57 -9.66 -24.81
CA GLY A 695 -15.68 -8.97 -23.89
C GLY A 695 -16.45 -8.31 -22.75
N GLY A 696 -16.55 -9.01 -21.61
CA GLY A 696 -16.99 -8.37 -20.36
C GLY A 696 -16.00 -7.30 -19.88
N PRO A 697 -16.38 -6.47 -18.89
CA PRO A 697 -15.51 -5.44 -18.30
C PRO A 697 -14.17 -6.03 -17.82
N SER A 698 -13.08 -5.29 -18.05
CA SER A 698 -11.73 -5.73 -17.67
C SER A 698 -11.53 -5.53 -16.17
N ALA A 699 -11.42 -6.62 -15.41
CA ALA A 699 -11.13 -6.58 -13.99
C ALA A 699 -9.82 -5.82 -13.68
N VAL A 700 -9.81 -5.11 -12.53
CA VAL A 700 -8.69 -4.28 -12.05
C VAL A 700 -7.40 -5.07 -11.98
N THR A 701 -7.43 -6.25 -11.36
CA THR A 701 -6.22 -7.08 -11.18
C THR A 701 -5.64 -7.57 -12.49
N GLY A 702 -6.49 -7.95 -13.44
CA GLY A 702 -6.05 -8.33 -14.79
C GLY A 702 -5.44 -7.17 -15.57
N ALA A 703 -6.06 -5.99 -15.51
CA ALA A 703 -5.56 -4.78 -16.15
C ALA A 703 -4.24 -4.31 -15.55
N PHE A 704 -4.14 -4.30 -14.22
CA PHE A 704 -2.93 -3.90 -13.49
C PHE A 704 -1.77 -4.85 -13.76
N ARG A 705 -2.01 -6.17 -13.73
CA ARG A 705 -1.01 -7.15 -14.15
C ARG A 705 -0.51 -6.88 -15.56
N ALA A 706 -1.41 -6.67 -16.52
CA ALA A 706 -1.01 -6.42 -17.91
C ALA A 706 -0.17 -5.13 -18.05
N ALA A 707 -0.48 -4.07 -17.30
CA ALA A 707 0.35 -2.87 -17.26
C ALA A 707 1.76 -3.15 -16.70
N LEU A 708 1.87 -3.96 -15.64
CA LEU A 708 3.16 -4.40 -15.13
C LEU A 708 3.89 -5.32 -16.13
N ASP A 709 3.19 -6.20 -16.84
CA ASP A 709 3.77 -7.04 -17.90
C ASP A 709 4.49 -6.17 -18.94
N THR A 710 3.82 -5.12 -19.44
CA THR A 710 4.43 -4.15 -20.37
C THR A 710 5.61 -3.41 -19.75
N LEU A 711 5.48 -2.91 -18.52
CA LEU A 711 6.57 -2.19 -17.85
C LEU A 711 7.84 -3.07 -17.71
N PHE A 712 7.70 -4.28 -17.17
CA PHE A 712 8.85 -5.15 -16.94
C PHE A 712 9.47 -5.67 -18.24
N ALA A 713 8.69 -5.79 -19.33
CA ALA A 713 9.24 -6.04 -20.65
C ALA A 713 10.15 -4.90 -21.10
N THR A 714 9.71 -3.63 -20.98
CA THR A 714 10.55 -2.46 -21.25
C THR A 714 11.79 -2.44 -20.36
N LEU A 715 11.63 -2.70 -19.05
CA LEU A 715 12.76 -2.71 -18.11
C LEU A 715 13.81 -3.78 -18.45
N SER A 716 13.42 -4.90 -19.07
CA SER A 716 14.35 -5.96 -19.46
C SER A 716 15.29 -5.58 -20.60
N GLU A 717 14.95 -4.55 -21.39
CA GLU A 717 15.79 -4.02 -22.47
C GLU A 717 16.79 -2.97 -21.95
N CYS A 718 16.54 -2.40 -20.77
CA CYS A 718 17.36 -1.38 -20.14
C CYS A 718 18.49 -1.98 -19.29
N GLN A 719 19.60 -1.25 -19.17
CA GLN A 719 20.61 -1.53 -18.15
C GLN A 719 20.09 -1.09 -16.77
N THR A 720 20.11 -1.98 -15.79
CA THR A 720 19.50 -1.74 -14.47
C THR A 720 20.52 -1.32 -13.41
N TRP A 721 20.12 -0.38 -12.57
CA TRP A 721 20.88 0.15 -11.42
C TRP A 721 19.99 0.04 -10.18
N ASN A 722 20.44 -0.67 -9.15
CA ASN A 722 19.59 -1.04 -8.02
C ASN A 722 19.91 -0.22 -6.77
N VAL A 723 18.89 0.39 -6.15
CA VAL A 723 19.02 1.10 -4.87
C VAL A 723 18.20 0.40 -3.81
N TYR A 724 18.87 -0.18 -2.83
CA TYR A 724 18.27 -0.84 -1.68
C TYR A 724 18.15 0.14 -0.51
N CYS A 725 16.94 0.60 -0.26
CA CYS A 725 16.62 1.54 0.81
C CYS A 725 16.18 0.79 2.08
N ILE A 726 16.87 1.04 3.20
CA ILE A 726 16.64 0.39 4.49
C ILE A 726 16.05 1.41 5.49
N ASN A 727 14.97 1.02 6.17
CA ASN A 727 14.44 1.79 7.29
C ASN A 727 15.19 1.39 8.58
N PRO A 728 15.88 2.31 9.28
CA PRO A 728 16.63 1.94 10.48
C PRO A 728 15.75 1.67 11.70
N ASN A 729 14.57 2.30 11.81
CA ASN A 729 13.63 2.11 12.91
C ASN A 729 12.21 2.52 12.51
N ASP A 730 11.19 1.88 13.10
CA ASP A 730 9.78 2.17 12.79
C ASP A 730 9.25 3.42 13.50
N ALA A 731 9.97 3.88 14.54
CA ALA A 731 9.65 5.09 15.30
C ALA A 731 10.02 6.40 14.56
N GLN A 732 10.67 6.32 13.40
CA GLN A 732 11.15 7.45 12.61
C GLN A 732 12.09 8.40 13.38
N MET A 733 12.84 7.87 14.34
CA MET A 733 13.75 8.65 15.16
C MET A 733 15.12 8.74 14.50
N PRO A 734 15.74 9.94 14.42
CA PRO A 734 17.09 10.07 13.91
C PRO A 734 18.11 9.43 14.86
N ASN A 735 19.26 9.01 14.33
CA ASN A 735 20.38 8.41 15.08
C ASN A 735 20.03 7.13 15.86
N GLN A 736 18.92 6.46 15.55
CA GLN A 736 18.53 5.19 16.16
C GLN A 736 18.44 4.09 15.10
N LEU A 737 18.95 2.91 15.41
CA LEU A 737 18.91 1.75 14.51
C LEU A 737 18.51 0.50 15.27
N GLU A 738 17.41 -0.12 14.84
CA GLU A 738 16.88 -1.36 15.38
C GLU A 738 17.49 -2.56 14.66
N GLY A 739 18.49 -3.19 15.30
CA GLY A 739 19.23 -4.29 14.67
C GLY A 739 18.37 -5.47 14.20
N ARG A 740 17.26 -5.78 14.86
CA ARG A 740 16.36 -6.88 14.47
C ARG A 740 15.54 -6.55 13.22
N SER A 741 15.01 -5.33 13.13
CA SER A 741 14.25 -4.87 11.96
C SER A 741 15.16 -4.78 10.73
N VAL A 742 16.32 -4.13 10.88
CA VAL A 742 17.32 -4.02 9.81
C VAL A 742 17.82 -5.39 9.36
N LYS A 743 18.06 -6.33 10.28
CA LYS A 743 18.44 -7.71 9.91
C LYS A 743 17.34 -8.42 9.11
N GLY A 744 16.07 -8.17 9.43
CA GLY A 744 14.92 -8.67 8.65
C GLY A 744 14.96 -8.16 7.20
N GLN A 745 15.15 -6.84 7.03
CA GLN A 745 15.23 -6.19 5.72
C GLN A 745 16.46 -6.63 4.91
N VAL A 746 17.64 -6.73 5.54
CA VAL A 746 18.89 -7.23 4.91
C VAL A 746 18.69 -8.64 4.37
N ARG A 747 17.97 -9.48 5.12
CA ARG A 747 17.64 -10.85 4.72
C ARG A 747 16.59 -10.90 3.60
N SER A 748 15.49 -10.16 3.71
CA SER A 748 14.42 -10.19 2.69
C SER A 748 14.88 -9.60 1.36
N ALA A 749 15.76 -8.59 1.39
CA ALA A 749 16.40 -8.05 0.18
C ALA A 749 17.49 -8.96 -0.40
N GLY A 750 17.98 -9.96 0.35
CA GLY A 750 19.05 -10.86 -0.10
C GLY A 750 20.42 -10.20 -0.20
N LEU A 751 20.70 -9.15 0.59
CA LEU A 751 21.92 -8.34 0.44
C LEU A 751 23.20 -9.15 0.64
N ALA A 752 23.18 -10.19 1.48
CA ALA A 752 24.33 -11.08 1.64
C ALA A 752 24.65 -11.81 0.33
N GLN A 753 23.63 -12.38 -0.34
CA GLN A 753 23.80 -13.07 -1.61
C GLN A 753 24.18 -12.11 -2.72
N VAL A 754 23.60 -10.91 -2.74
CA VAL A 754 23.97 -9.86 -3.72
C VAL A 754 25.41 -9.40 -3.48
N ALA A 755 25.85 -9.26 -2.22
CA ALA A 755 27.23 -8.93 -1.89
C ALA A 755 28.19 -10.04 -2.36
N VAL A 756 27.88 -11.32 -2.13
CA VAL A 756 28.67 -12.44 -2.69
C VAL A 756 28.70 -12.38 -4.22
N ARG A 757 27.54 -12.11 -4.84
CA ARG A 757 27.39 -12.01 -6.28
C ARG A 757 28.22 -10.88 -6.87
N CYS A 758 28.34 -9.77 -6.16
CA CYS A 758 29.14 -8.59 -6.51
C CYS A 758 30.62 -8.73 -6.10
N SER A 759 30.93 -9.57 -5.12
CA SER A 759 32.30 -9.83 -4.67
C SER A 759 33.00 -10.73 -5.70
N GLY A 760 33.99 -10.19 -6.41
CA GLY A 760 34.83 -10.98 -7.32
C GLY A 760 35.72 -12.01 -6.62
N SER A 761 35.81 -11.98 -5.29
CA SER A 761 36.61 -12.93 -4.53
C SER A 761 36.33 -12.78 -3.04
N SER A 762 35.81 -13.83 -2.40
CA SER A 762 36.33 -14.22 -1.08
C SER A 762 35.79 -15.59 -0.65
N ALA A 763 36.52 -16.63 -1.06
CA ALA A 763 36.70 -17.88 -0.30
C ALA A 763 37.63 -18.85 -1.05
N VAL A 764 37.70 -18.80 -2.39
CA VAL A 764 38.58 -19.69 -3.18
C VAL A 764 39.03 -18.96 -4.46
N GLY A 765 40.30 -18.53 -4.49
CA GLY A 765 40.97 -18.09 -5.72
C GLY A 765 40.78 -16.61 -6.11
N LYS A 766 41.90 -15.93 -6.37
CA LYS A 766 41.94 -14.64 -7.07
C LYS A 766 41.53 -14.86 -8.52
N GLY A 767 40.50 -14.19 -9.02
CA GLY A 767 40.29 -14.08 -10.47
C GLY A 767 38.87 -14.12 -11.03
N SER A 768 37.81 -14.05 -10.22
CA SER A 768 36.45 -13.89 -10.76
C SER A 768 36.06 -12.41 -10.70
N VAL A 769 35.53 -11.86 -11.80
CA VAL A 769 34.83 -10.57 -11.75
C VAL A 769 33.34 -10.89 -11.68
N ALA A 770 32.65 -10.15 -10.83
CA ALA A 770 31.25 -10.38 -10.55
C ALA A 770 30.34 -9.99 -11.73
N VAL A 771 30.49 -8.80 -12.30
CA VAL A 771 29.56 -8.29 -13.31
C VAL A 771 30.34 -7.48 -14.35
N TRP A 772 30.03 -7.67 -15.63
CA TRP A 772 30.49 -6.79 -16.70
C TRP A 772 29.31 -5.92 -17.15
N GLU A 773 29.44 -4.62 -16.93
CA GLU A 773 28.40 -3.63 -17.17
C GLU A 773 28.29 -3.25 -18.65
N VAL A 774 29.37 -3.44 -19.40
CA VAL A 774 29.43 -3.07 -20.83
C VAL A 774 29.79 -4.27 -21.68
N LYS A 775 29.03 -4.44 -22.76
CA LYS A 775 29.12 -5.54 -23.71
C LYS A 775 29.18 -4.93 -25.10
N VAL A 776 30.27 -5.13 -25.81
CA VAL A 776 30.55 -4.50 -27.13
C VAL A 776 30.91 -5.59 -28.13
N GLY A 777 30.56 -5.43 -29.41
CA GLY A 777 31.03 -6.35 -30.45
C GLY A 777 32.56 -6.32 -30.60
N VAL A 778 33.17 -7.42 -31.05
CA VAL A 778 34.63 -7.47 -31.28
C VAL A 778 35.09 -6.40 -32.28
N GLU A 779 34.41 -6.28 -33.42
CA GLU A 779 34.70 -5.26 -34.44
C GLU A 779 34.47 -3.85 -33.90
N GLU A 780 33.31 -3.62 -33.25
CA GLU A 780 32.93 -2.34 -32.67
C GLU A 780 33.95 -1.85 -31.62
N PHE A 781 34.50 -2.76 -30.81
CA PHE A 781 35.55 -2.45 -29.84
C PHE A 781 36.83 -1.96 -30.54
N CYS A 782 37.27 -2.71 -31.56
CA CYS A 782 38.48 -2.39 -32.32
C CYS A 782 38.35 -1.10 -33.14
N GLU A 783 37.16 -0.79 -33.66
CA GLU A 783 36.86 0.46 -34.35
C GLU A 783 36.85 1.64 -33.37
N ARG A 784 36.10 1.53 -32.28
CA ARG A 784 35.91 2.62 -31.31
C ARG A 784 37.20 2.99 -30.58
N TYR A 785 37.95 1.99 -30.12
CA TYR A 785 39.20 2.21 -29.35
C TYR A 785 40.46 2.15 -30.23
N GLY A 786 40.32 1.97 -31.54
CA GLY A 786 41.45 1.76 -32.46
C GLY A 786 42.55 2.82 -32.37
N SER A 787 42.18 4.09 -32.21
CA SER A 787 43.14 5.20 -32.06
C SER A 787 43.95 5.14 -30.77
N ILE A 788 43.35 4.69 -29.66
CA ILE A 788 44.01 4.52 -28.36
C ILE A 788 44.88 3.27 -28.36
N LEU A 789 44.37 2.18 -28.93
CA LEU A 789 45.13 0.94 -29.12
C LEU A 789 46.39 1.19 -29.98
N ALA A 790 46.26 2.02 -31.02
CA ALA A 790 47.37 2.32 -31.92
C ALA A 790 48.53 3.02 -31.22
N GLU A 791 48.26 3.97 -30.33
CA GLU A 791 49.27 4.72 -29.58
C GLU A 791 50.05 3.83 -28.61
N LYS A 792 49.41 2.80 -28.05
CA LYS A 792 50.06 1.78 -27.23
C LYS A 792 50.77 0.69 -28.05
N GLY A 793 50.88 0.87 -29.37
CA GLY A 793 51.58 -0.06 -30.27
C GLY A 793 50.77 -1.30 -30.66
N LEU A 794 49.45 -1.32 -30.41
CA LEU A 794 48.56 -2.45 -30.71
C LEU A 794 47.88 -2.33 -32.09
N GLN A 795 48.67 -1.91 -33.10
CA GLN A 795 48.17 -1.66 -34.47
C GLN A 795 48.12 -2.91 -35.33
N ASN A 796 48.99 -3.89 -35.07
CA ASN A 796 49.20 -5.05 -35.92
C ASN A 796 48.67 -6.33 -35.23
N GLY A 797 47.83 -7.08 -35.94
CA GLY A 797 47.26 -8.36 -35.48
C GLY A 797 45.78 -8.51 -35.86
N GLU A 798 45.23 -9.71 -35.67
CA GLU A 798 43.77 -9.92 -35.75
C GLU A 798 43.06 -9.19 -34.59
N ASP A 799 41.79 -8.82 -34.77
CA ASP A 799 41.04 -8.03 -33.78
C ASP A 799 41.01 -8.68 -32.40
N ARG A 800 40.94 -10.02 -32.33
CA ARG A 800 40.99 -10.78 -31.08
C ARG A 800 42.33 -10.63 -30.36
N GLU A 801 43.43 -10.71 -31.09
CA GLU A 801 44.80 -10.56 -30.55
C GLU A 801 45.04 -9.14 -30.02
N ARG A 802 44.48 -8.12 -30.70
CA ARG A 802 44.52 -6.73 -30.27
C ARG A 802 43.79 -6.54 -28.93
N ILE A 803 42.63 -7.18 -28.76
CA ILE A 803 41.85 -7.13 -27.51
C ILE A 803 42.59 -7.82 -26.37
N GLU A 804 43.14 -9.02 -26.58
CA GLU A 804 43.88 -9.75 -25.55
C GLU A 804 45.10 -8.97 -25.03
N ARG A 805 45.80 -8.26 -25.92
CA ARG A 805 46.94 -7.41 -25.55
C ARG A 805 46.54 -6.10 -24.87
N THR A 806 45.27 -5.69 -24.97
CA THR A 806 44.77 -4.44 -24.37
C THR A 806 44.94 -4.47 -22.85
N THR A 807 44.62 -5.60 -22.21
CA THR A 807 44.74 -5.76 -20.76
C THR A 807 46.14 -5.45 -20.24
N ALA A 808 47.17 -6.00 -20.90
CA ALA A 808 48.57 -5.75 -20.55
C ALA A 808 49.01 -4.30 -20.83
N ALA A 809 48.55 -3.72 -21.94
CA ALA A 809 48.95 -2.36 -22.36
C ALA A 809 48.41 -1.25 -21.45
N PHE A 810 47.26 -1.46 -20.80
CA PHE A 810 46.62 -0.48 -19.91
C PHE A 810 46.72 -0.83 -18.43
N GLY A 811 47.44 -1.90 -18.06
CA GLY A 811 47.58 -2.31 -16.66
C GLY A 811 46.26 -2.74 -16.02
N LEU A 812 45.37 -3.33 -16.81
CA LEU A 812 44.08 -3.86 -16.36
C LEU A 812 44.24 -5.31 -15.89
N ALA A 813 43.32 -5.80 -15.05
CA ALA A 813 43.31 -7.20 -14.64
C ALA A 813 42.79 -8.11 -15.77
N GLU A 814 43.14 -9.39 -15.77
CA GLU A 814 42.59 -10.36 -16.75
C GLU A 814 41.06 -10.44 -16.75
N SER A 815 40.43 -10.05 -15.63
CA SER A 815 38.99 -10.07 -15.45
C SER A 815 38.30 -8.76 -15.86
N ASP A 816 39.07 -7.69 -16.12
CA ASP A 816 38.57 -6.37 -16.49
C ASP A 816 38.13 -6.30 -17.97
N VAL A 817 38.80 -7.06 -18.83
CA VAL A 817 38.49 -7.19 -20.26
C VAL A 817 38.46 -8.66 -20.61
N VAL A 818 37.28 -9.19 -20.89
CA VAL A 818 37.09 -10.61 -21.21
C VAL A 818 36.50 -10.77 -22.60
N LEU A 819 37.15 -11.59 -23.42
CA LEU A 819 36.73 -11.90 -24.78
C LEU A 819 35.81 -13.12 -24.79
N GLY A 820 34.57 -12.94 -25.24
CA GLY A 820 33.64 -14.02 -25.61
C GLY A 820 33.71 -14.37 -27.09
N ILE A 821 32.78 -15.18 -27.58
CA ILE A 821 32.74 -15.61 -28.99
C ILE A 821 32.52 -14.40 -29.91
N ASN A 822 31.51 -13.57 -29.65
CA ASN A 822 31.14 -12.44 -30.50
C ASN A 822 31.29 -11.07 -29.81
N LYS A 823 31.43 -11.06 -28.48
CA LYS A 823 31.44 -9.83 -27.67
C LYS A 823 32.67 -9.73 -26.78
N VAL A 824 33.03 -8.49 -26.47
CA VAL A 824 33.99 -8.12 -25.43
C VAL A 824 33.20 -7.61 -24.23
N PHE A 825 33.52 -8.15 -23.06
CA PHE A 825 32.93 -7.80 -21.79
C PHE A 825 33.90 -6.93 -21.00
N LEU A 826 33.43 -5.76 -20.57
CA LEU A 826 34.23 -4.76 -19.88
C LEU A 826 33.67 -4.51 -18.49
N THR A 827 34.55 -4.49 -17.48
CA THR A 827 34.20 -3.96 -16.16
C THR A 827 34.03 -2.45 -16.23
N GLN A 828 33.33 -1.89 -15.25
CA GLN A 828 33.18 -0.45 -15.11
C GLN A 828 34.54 0.25 -15.07
N ARG A 829 35.53 -0.33 -14.39
CA ARG A 829 36.91 0.19 -14.36
C ARG A 829 37.54 0.23 -15.76
N ALA A 830 37.49 -0.86 -16.51
CA ALA A 830 38.03 -0.91 -17.87
C ALA A 830 37.31 0.08 -18.79
N PHE A 831 35.99 0.14 -18.68
CA PHE A 831 35.15 1.02 -19.48
C PHE A 831 35.46 2.48 -19.23
N HIS A 832 35.50 2.93 -17.98
CA HIS A 832 35.91 4.30 -17.65
C HIS A 832 37.33 4.59 -18.11
N ARG A 833 38.29 3.67 -17.92
CA ARG A 833 39.67 3.90 -18.34
C ARG A 833 39.79 4.15 -19.85
N LEU A 834 39.11 3.35 -20.68
CA LEU A 834 39.16 3.48 -22.13
C LEU A 834 38.36 4.70 -22.64
N GLU A 835 37.16 4.93 -22.10
CA GLU A 835 36.28 6.01 -22.53
C GLU A 835 36.72 7.39 -22.04
N ASP A 836 37.26 7.51 -20.81
CA ASP A 836 37.77 8.79 -20.30
C ASP A 836 38.97 9.27 -21.14
N MET A 837 39.77 8.36 -21.72
CA MET A 837 40.81 8.72 -22.70
C MET A 837 40.22 9.26 -24.01
N LEU A 838 39.08 8.75 -24.47
CA LEU A 838 38.37 9.33 -25.63
C LEU A 838 37.79 10.70 -25.27
N ARG A 839 37.23 10.85 -24.07
CA ARG A 839 36.69 12.13 -23.54
C ARG A 839 37.74 13.21 -23.41
N ALA A 840 38.95 12.85 -22.99
CA ALA A 840 40.07 13.77 -22.90
C ALA A 840 40.44 14.36 -24.28
N ARG A 841 40.18 13.63 -25.36
CA ARG A 841 40.49 14.04 -26.75
C ARG A 841 39.35 14.79 -27.44
N ASP A 842 38.11 14.60 -27.00
CA ASP A 842 36.94 15.28 -27.58
C ASP A 842 36.96 16.77 -27.18
N THR A 843 37.44 17.62 -28.10
CA THR A 843 37.54 19.07 -27.89
C THR A 843 36.19 19.73 -27.62
N ASP A 844 35.11 19.21 -28.19
CA ASP A 844 33.77 19.75 -28.00
C ASP A 844 33.22 19.37 -26.62
N GLU A 845 33.52 18.17 -26.13
CA GLU A 845 33.19 17.75 -24.76
C GLU A 845 33.99 18.52 -23.72
N GLN A 846 35.30 18.67 -23.91
CA GLN A 846 36.16 19.46 -23.04
C GLN A 846 35.74 20.93 -22.98
N LYS A 847 35.35 21.52 -24.13
CA LYS A 847 34.80 22.87 -24.16
C LYS A 847 33.51 22.99 -23.35
N ARG A 848 32.58 22.02 -23.47
CA ARG A 848 31.34 22.00 -22.69
C ARG A 848 31.59 21.84 -21.19
N ASN A 849 32.55 21.01 -20.80
CA ASN A 849 32.91 20.83 -19.39
C ASN A 849 33.47 22.13 -18.81
N ARG A 850 34.34 22.85 -19.54
CA ARG A 850 34.83 24.18 -19.14
C ARG A 850 33.75 25.25 -19.08
N GLU A 851 32.81 25.24 -20.03
CA GLU A 851 31.65 26.14 -20.00
C GLU A 851 30.78 25.88 -18.76
N ARG A 852 30.64 24.62 -18.32
CA ARG A 852 29.93 24.25 -17.08
C ARG A 852 30.69 24.68 -15.83
N GLU A 853 32.01 24.48 -15.78
CA GLU A 853 32.85 24.94 -14.65
C GLU A 853 32.83 26.47 -14.50
N GLY A 854 32.69 27.21 -15.61
CA GLY A 854 32.63 28.67 -15.62
C GLY A 854 31.25 29.28 -15.36
N GLU A 855 30.16 28.52 -15.56
CA GLU A 855 28.82 28.95 -15.17
C GLU A 855 28.67 28.77 -13.65
N ILE A 856 28.83 29.86 -12.89
CA ILE A 856 28.40 29.92 -11.48
C ILE A 856 26.87 29.78 -11.48
N VAL A 857 26.38 28.55 -11.52
CA VAL A 857 24.98 28.25 -11.28
C VAL A 857 24.77 28.53 -9.79
N ASN A 858 24.17 29.67 -9.46
CA ASN A 858 23.61 29.86 -8.12
C ASN A 858 22.80 28.60 -7.81
N PRO A 859 23.11 27.85 -6.73
CA PRO A 859 22.46 26.59 -6.46
C PRO A 859 20.96 26.86 -6.46
N ILE A 860 20.25 26.23 -7.39
CA ILE A 860 18.79 26.28 -7.41
C ILE A 860 18.37 25.49 -6.17
N SER A 861 18.24 26.21 -5.05
CA SER A 861 17.70 25.68 -3.81
C SER A 861 16.39 25.01 -4.17
N ASP A 862 16.31 23.69 -3.97
CA ASP A 862 15.10 22.95 -4.32
C ASP A 862 13.99 23.40 -3.37
N PRO A 863 13.01 24.19 -3.84
CA PRO A 863 11.98 24.74 -2.96
C PRO A 863 11.01 23.66 -2.47
N TYR A 864 11.08 22.45 -3.05
CA TYR A 864 10.19 21.33 -2.76
C TYR A 864 10.83 20.26 -1.88
N ALA A 865 12.06 20.48 -1.39
CA ALA A 865 12.72 19.56 -0.48
C ALA A 865 11.86 19.30 0.78
N PRO A 866 11.82 18.06 1.28
CA PRO A 866 10.97 17.72 2.43
C PRO A 866 11.41 18.42 3.72
N TYR A 867 12.71 18.71 3.87
CA TYR A 867 13.29 19.47 4.97
C TYR A 867 13.71 20.86 4.50
N PRO A 868 13.34 21.94 5.21
CA PRO A 868 13.86 23.26 4.90
C PRO A 868 15.37 23.25 5.09
N ALA A 869 16.12 23.65 4.06
CA ALA A 869 17.54 23.92 4.21
C ALA A 869 17.68 25.00 5.31
N THR A 870 18.28 24.65 6.44
CA THR A 870 18.56 25.63 7.48
C THR A 870 19.47 26.69 6.87
N MET A 871 18.97 27.92 6.76
CA MET A 871 19.64 29.11 6.19
C MET A 871 20.93 29.52 6.95
N THR A 872 21.45 28.66 7.83
CA THR A 872 22.66 28.86 8.61
C THR A 872 23.94 28.55 7.85
N ASP A 873 23.91 27.71 6.80
CA ASP A 873 25.12 27.29 6.08
C ASP A 873 25.51 28.17 4.88
N SER A 874 24.70 29.18 4.55
CA SER A 874 24.98 30.09 3.42
C SER A 874 25.81 31.32 3.78
N ARG A 875 26.29 31.43 5.03
CA ARG A 875 27.00 32.62 5.53
C ARG A 875 28.51 32.46 5.72
N GLU A 876 29.07 31.29 5.42
CA GLU A 876 30.53 31.08 5.40
C GLU A 876 31.07 31.03 3.97
N ALA A 877 30.83 32.10 3.20
CA ALA A 877 31.68 32.45 2.07
C ALA A 877 32.44 33.71 2.48
N SER A 878 33.73 33.56 2.76
CA SER A 878 34.62 34.66 3.11
C SER A 878 34.67 35.70 1.98
N PRO A 879 34.49 37.00 2.26
CA PRO A 879 34.68 38.03 1.27
C PRO A 879 36.05 38.69 1.47
N PHE A 880 37.09 38.28 0.74
CA PHE A 880 38.15 39.20 0.29
C PHE A 880 39.16 38.56 -0.67
N VAL A 881 39.17 39.00 -1.95
CA VAL A 881 40.37 39.50 -2.67
C VAL A 881 39.93 40.56 -3.70
N GLY A 882 39.99 41.83 -3.29
CA GLY A 882 40.78 42.90 -3.93
C GLY A 882 40.27 43.66 -5.18
N GLY A 883 39.96 44.96 -5.01
CA GLY A 883 39.96 45.91 -6.14
C GLY A 883 39.42 47.36 -5.95
N ALA A 884 40.03 48.15 -5.05
CA ALA A 884 40.18 49.64 -5.07
C ALA A 884 38.96 50.60 -4.92
N TYR A 885 38.87 51.36 -3.80
CA TYR A 885 39.29 52.78 -3.68
C TYR A 885 38.97 53.39 -2.28
N SER A 886 40.03 53.98 -1.68
CA SER A 886 40.11 55.08 -0.69
C SER A 886 39.24 55.11 0.57
N ASP A 887 39.93 55.02 1.72
CA ASP A 887 39.55 55.62 3.00
C ASP A 887 40.69 56.57 3.45
N PRO A 888 40.42 57.77 3.99
CA PRO A 888 41.44 58.54 4.69
C PRO A 888 41.02 58.90 6.13
N TYR A 889 41.93 58.58 7.07
CA TYR A 889 42.03 58.98 8.50
C TYR A 889 41.53 58.01 9.58
N GLY A 890 42.46 57.18 10.07
CA GLY A 890 43.12 57.51 11.35
C GLY A 890 42.74 56.71 12.62
N THR A 891 43.46 55.61 12.84
CA THR A 891 44.19 55.25 14.09
C THR A 891 43.48 55.15 15.45
N ALA A 892 43.45 53.94 16.04
CA ALA A 892 44.17 53.50 17.28
C ALA A 892 43.41 52.36 18.03
N GLY A 893 44.07 51.23 18.29
CA GLY A 893 43.55 50.10 19.12
C GLY A 893 43.76 50.31 20.64
N PRO A 894 43.91 49.26 21.50
CA PRO A 894 43.60 47.82 21.38
C PRO A 894 42.85 47.23 22.62
N GLN A 895 42.31 46.00 22.56
CA GLN A 895 42.38 44.95 23.62
C GLN A 895 41.42 43.75 23.39
N GLY A 896 41.98 42.53 23.42
CA GLY A 896 41.55 41.47 24.35
C GLY A 896 40.38 40.53 24.00
N SER A 897 40.69 39.45 23.27
CA SER A 897 40.43 38.03 23.61
C SER A 897 39.14 37.60 24.34
N SER A 898 38.35 36.70 23.74
CA SER A 898 38.22 35.27 24.15
C SER A 898 36.98 34.60 23.54
N ALA A 899 37.16 33.34 23.15
CA ALA A 899 36.20 32.47 22.47
C ALA A 899 35.10 31.95 23.41
N ALA A 900 33.89 31.78 22.87
CA ALA A 900 32.89 30.84 23.41
C ALA A 900 31.89 30.42 22.32
N LEU A 901 31.76 29.10 22.16
CA LEU A 901 30.82 28.36 21.30
C LEU A 901 29.36 28.59 21.74
N PRO A 902 28.36 28.71 20.84
CA PRO A 902 26.97 28.65 21.24
C PRO A 902 26.45 27.20 21.18
N LEU A 903 26.16 26.66 22.36
CA LEU A 903 25.48 25.40 22.59
C LEU A 903 23.99 25.48 22.21
N VAL A 904 23.53 24.35 21.67
CA VAL A 904 22.15 24.02 21.29
C VAL A 904 21.19 24.18 22.47
N SER A 905 20.29 25.16 22.40
CA SER A 905 19.13 25.26 23.29
C SER A 905 17.87 24.86 22.52
N HIS A 906 17.25 23.73 22.87
CA HIS A 906 15.79 23.51 22.92
C HIS A 906 15.51 22.04 23.29
N ALA A 907 15.76 21.69 24.55
CA ALA A 907 15.04 20.63 25.23
C ALA A 907 14.05 21.27 26.21
N SER A 908 12.86 20.70 26.30
CA SER A 908 11.70 21.08 27.12
C SER A 908 12.02 21.44 28.58
N PRO A 909 11.11 22.16 29.26
CA PRO A 909 10.79 21.70 30.62
C PRO A 909 9.31 21.83 31.02
N PHE A 910 8.84 20.84 31.78
CA PHE A 910 7.73 20.97 32.73
C PHE A 910 8.30 20.88 34.17
N GLN A 911 8.04 21.94 34.93
CA GLN A 911 7.84 22.08 36.39
C GLN A 911 8.88 21.60 37.44
N ARG A 912 9.45 22.57 38.18
CA ARG A 912 9.05 22.91 39.57
C ARG A 912 9.76 24.19 40.09
N ALA A 913 8.96 25.16 40.54
CA ALA A 913 8.96 25.86 41.84
C ALA A 913 10.17 25.62 42.77
N ASP A 914 10.75 26.56 43.51
CA ASP A 914 10.48 27.96 43.90
C ASP A 914 11.85 28.58 44.27
N LEU A 915 11.96 29.92 44.36
CA LEU A 915 12.60 30.66 45.47
C LEU A 915 12.88 32.15 45.14
N TYR A 916 12.40 33.00 46.06
CA TYR A 916 12.75 34.38 46.41
C TYR A 916 12.49 35.56 45.44
N GLU A 917 11.42 36.28 45.77
CA GLU A 917 11.38 37.68 46.23
C GLU A 917 12.50 38.69 45.88
N ASP A 918 12.02 39.92 45.71
CA ASP A 918 12.70 41.22 45.80
C ASP A 918 13.64 41.61 44.65
N GLU A 919 13.24 42.60 43.84
CA GLU A 919 13.72 43.97 44.06
C GLU A 919 13.02 45.02 43.18
N TYR A 920 12.83 46.16 43.84
CA TYR A 920 12.37 47.49 43.42
C TYR A 920 12.60 47.95 41.97
N GLY A 921 11.57 48.64 41.45
CA GLY A 921 11.68 50.09 41.29
C GLY A 921 11.79 50.65 39.87
N GLY A 922 10.77 51.44 39.50
CA GLY A 922 11.07 52.81 39.11
C GLY A 922 10.66 53.28 37.71
N PHE A 923 9.51 53.95 37.70
CA PHE A 923 9.28 55.27 37.09
C PHE A 923 8.95 55.40 35.59
N ASP A 924 7.69 55.78 35.39
CA ASP A 924 7.22 57.00 34.70
C ASP A 924 7.20 57.04 33.16
N GLU A 925 6.19 57.60 32.49
CA GLU A 925 5.23 58.63 32.89
C GLU A 925 4.00 58.67 31.94
N ARG A 926 2.85 59.10 32.51
CA ARG A 926 1.69 59.83 31.92
C ARG A 926 0.90 59.20 30.75
N GLY A 927 -0.44 59.15 30.74
CA GLY A 927 -1.45 59.71 31.65
C GLY A 927 -2.52 60.50 30.87
N SER A 928 -3.75 59.98 30.81
CA SER A 928 -5.03 60.71 30.65
C SER A 928 -6.19 59.71 30.78
N LEU A 929 -6.88 59.63 31.93
CA LEU A 929 -8.17 60.31 32.24
C LEU A 929 -9.24 60.02 31.15
N ARG A 930 -10.44 59.49 31.43
CA ARG A 930 -11.36 59.83 32.51
C ARG A 930 -12.61 58.92 32.46
N GLY A 931 -13.15 58.60 33.65
CA GLY A 931 -14.57 58.25 33.89
C GLY A 931 -14.84 56.74 34.06
N GLY A 932 -15.37 56.21 35.15
CA GLY A 932 -15.98 56.82 36.34
C GLY A 932 -17.20 55.99 36.78
N GLY A 933 -17.04 55.19 37.84
CA GLY A 933 -17.96 55.19 38.98
C GLY A 933 -19.18 54.26 39.05
N VAL A 934 -19.09 53.33 40.03
CA VAL A 934 -20.02 53.08 41.17
C VAL A 934 -21.18 52.06 41.05
N ALA A 935 -21.31 51.31 42.17
CA ALA A 935 -22.41 50.48 42.72
C ALA A 935 -22.33 48.98 42.34
N ASP A 936 -21.93 48.03 43.19
CA ASP A 936 -22.20 47.73 44.62
C ASP A 936 -23.64 47.30 44.93
N SER A 937 -23.84 45.99 45.14
CA SER A 937 -24.83 45.41 46.05
C SER A 937 -24.58 43.91 46.23
N ASP A 938 -23.97 43.55 47.35
CA ASP A 938 -24.00 42.22 47.94
C ASP A 938 -25.43 41.81 48.32
N PHE A 939 -25.78 40.54 48.07
CA PHE A 939 -26.72 39.82 48.94
C PHE A 939 -26.32 38.35 49.05
N ASP A 940 -25.90 38.01 50.26
CA ASP A 940 -25.38 36.73 50.71
C ASP A 940 -26.51 35.85 51.26
N ALA A 941 -26.55 34.57 50.86
CA ALA A 941 -27.34 33.54 51.52
C ALA A 941 -26.73 32.14 51.30
N ARG A 942 -25.64 31.88 52.02
CA ARG A 942 -25.38 30.68 52.84
C ARG A 942 -25.62 29.27 52.26
N SER A 943 -24.48 28.58 52.15
CA SER A 943 -24.16 27.30 52.80
C SER A 943 -24.70 26.00 52.21
N ARG A 944 -23.80 25.17 51.66
CA ARG A 944 -23.16 24.08 52.43
C ARG A 944 -21.91 23.54 51.70
N TYR A 945 -20.77 23.83 52.33
CA TYR A 945 -19.64 22.94 52.57
C TYR A 945 -19.11 22.01 51.45
N THR A 946 -17.92 22.43 50.97
CA THR A 946 -16.62 21.70 50.99
C THR A 946 -16.43 20.55 50.00
N SER A 947 -15.32 20.41 49.27
CA SER A 947 -13.98 21.04 49.25
C SER A 947 -13.31 20.47 47.98
N ALA A 948 -12.75 21.31 47.10
CA ALA A 948 -11.30 21.53 46.94
C ALA A 948 -10.52 20.21 46.70
N ASP A 949 -10.04 19.97 45.47
CA ASP A 949 -8.68 20.31 44.99
C ASP A 949 -7.61 19.38 45.63
N ASP A 950 -6.58 18.86 44.98
CA ASP A 950 -5.94 19.18 43.71
C ASP A 950 -4.87 18.10 43.39
N SER A 951 -4.29 18.16 42.19
CA SER A 951 -2.87 17.82 41.84
C SER A 951 -2.37 16.34 41.95
N ALA A 952 -2.00 15.67 40.85
CA ALA A 952 -0.78 15.74 40.03
C ALA A 952 0.41 14.89 40.54
N SER A 953 0.85 13.89 39.75
CA SER A 953 2.27 13.52 39.59
C SER A 953 2.48 12.46 38.49
N ALA A 954 3.49 12.72 37.65
CA ALA A 954 4.06 11.82 36.65
C ALA A 954 5.10 10.84 37.26
N PHE A 955 5.12 9.61 36.74
CA PHE A 955 6.22 8.63 36.73
C PHE A 955 5.66 7.47 35.86
N GLY A 956 6.28 6.90 34.83
CA GLY A 956 7.66 6.68 34.47
C GLY A 956 7.59 5.46 33.54
N SER A 957 8.28 5.54 32.41
CA SER A 957 8.41 4.51 31.37
C SER A 957 9.09 3.24 31.87
N GLU A 958 8.64 2.07 31.43
CA GLU A 958 9.54 0.93 31.21
C GLU A 958 9.00 -0.02 30.13
N SER A 959 9.95 -0.54 29.35
CA SER A 959 9.79 -1.09 28.01
C SER A 959 10.03 -2.60 27.98
N TYR A 960 9.32 -3.28 27.07
CA TYR A 960 9.82 -4.36 26.21
C TYR A 960 10.26 -5.74 26.78
N ALA A 961 9.38 -6.73 26.53
CA ALA A 961 9.63 -8.01 25.80
C ALA A 961 10.43 -9.15 26.50
N PRO A 962 10.47 -10.41 25.98
CA PRO A 962 9.87 -10.97 24.76
C PRO A 962 9.24 -12.39 24.88
N SER A 963 8.56 -12.76 23.79
CA SER A 963 8.16 -14.10 23.30
C SER A 963 9.02 -15.31 23.72
N ARG A 964 8.36 -16.41 24.14
CA ARG A 964 8.84 -17.77 23.90
C ARG A 964 7.73 -18.71 23.42
N ASN A 965 8.05 -19.39 22.33
CA ASN A 965 7.30 -20.39 21.58
C ASN A 965 6.80 -21.55 22.46
N MET A 966 5.56 -21.99 22.21
CA MET A 966 5.06 -23.29 22.61
C MET A 966 4.37 -23.94 21.41
N PHE A 967 5.13 -24.69 20.60
CA PHE A 967 4.65 -25.91 19.94
C PHE A 967 5.85 -26.78 19.55
N GLY A 968 6.04 -27.82 20.35
CA GLY A 968 6.83 -29.02 20.07
C GLY A 968 6.19 -30.12 20.91
N GLY A 969 5.40 -30.97 20.26
CA GLY A 969 4.61 -32.00 20.89
C GLY A 969 5.36 -33.31 21.15
N ASP A 970 4.61 -34.22 21.77
CA ASP A 970 4.80 -35.68 21.87
C ASP A 970 5.97 -36.22 22.73
N THR A 971 5.64 -36.89 23.84
CA THR A 971 5.50 -38.36 23.87
C THR A 971 5.29 -38.90 25.28
N LYS A 972 4.40 -39.89 25.39
CA LYS A 972 4.18 -40.76 26.55
C LYS A 972 5.43 -41.59 26.87
N GLY A 973 5.65 -41.88 28.16
CA GLY A 973 6.17 -43.19 28.58
C GLY A 973 7.21 -43.21 29.70
N GLY A 974 6.76 -43.46 30.93
CA GLY A 974 7.28 -44.59 31.72
C GLY A 974 8.35 -44.35 32.79
N THR A 975 7.91 -44.53 34.05
CA THR A 975 8.53 -45.36 35.13
C THR A 975 9.91 -44.95 35.69
N ARG A 976 10.27 -45.05 36.98
CA ARG A 976 9.75 -45.72 38.20
C ARG A 976 10.59 -45.13 39.36
N GLY A 977 10.00 -44.75 40.49
CA GLY A 977 9.89 -45.58 41.71
C GLY A 977 10.24 -44.70 42.92
N GLY A 978 9.71 -44.81 44.14
CA GLY A 978 8.84 -45.75 44.87
C GLY A 978 8.71 -45.18 46.32
N PRO A 979 8.12 -45.87 47.31
CA PRO A 979 6.76 -45.52 47.74
C PRO A 979 6.51 -45.36 49.28
N LEU A 980 5.27 -44.98 49.60
CA LEU A 980 4.41 -45.28 50.79
C LEU A 980 4.28 -44.27 51.97
N LEU A 981 3.02 -43.80 52.11
CA LEU A 981 2.15 -43.57 53.30
C LEU A 981 2.62 -42.55 54.37
N GLU A 982 1.83 -41.56 54.79
CA GLU A 982 0.52 -41.68 55.45
C GLU A 982 -0.44 -40.47 55.24
N LYS A 983 -1.64 -40.63 55.80
CA LYS A 983 -2.94 -39.94 55.72
C LYS A 983 -3.05 -38.45 56.11
N GLU A 984 -4.09 -37.86 55.49
CA GLU A 984 -5.13 -36.94 56.01
C GLU A 984 -4.90 -35.42 56.16
N ALA A 985 -5.62 -34.70 55.28
CA ALA A 985 -6.64 -33.66 55.57
C ALA A 985 -6.29 -32.15 55.70
N LEU A 986 -6.94 -31.40 54.78
CA LEU A 986 -7.64 -30.10 54.93
C LEU A 986 -6.94 -28.73 54.66
N ALA A 987 -7.62 -28.00 53.76
CA ALA A 987 -7.85 -26.56 53.59
C ALA A 987 -6.78 -25.50 53.93
N GLY A 988 -6.32 -24.85 52.85
CA GLY A 988 -6.37 -23.40 52.64
C GLY A 988 -5.93 -22.49 53.78
N GLU A 989 -4.67 -22.05 53.69
CA GLU A 989 -4.22 -20.75 54.17
C GLU A 989 -3.26 -20.12 53.14
N ILE A 990 -3.20 -18.80 53.25
CA ILE A 990 -2.89 -17.79 52.25
C ILE A 990 -1.38 -17.53 52.25
N GLN A 991 -0.80 -17.23 51.08
CA GLN A 991 0.43 -16.45 51.02
C GLN A 991 0.07 -15.07 50.45
N GLU A 992 0.05 -14.09 51.36
CA GLU A 992 -0.22 -12.69 51.11
C GLU A 992 0.90 -12.09 50.26
N GLY A 993 0.56 -11.32 49.22
CA GLY A 993 1.58 -10.56 48.47
C GLY A 993 1.32 -10.24 47.00
N GLU A 994 0.13 -10.46 46.44
CA GLU A 994 -0.17 -9.93 45.10
C GLU A 994 -0.98 -8.63 45.19
N THR A 995 -0.32 -7.52 44.82
CA THR A 995 -0.94 -6.23 44.55
C THR A 995 -1.92 -6.37 43.40
N VAL A 996 -3.22 -6.33 43.71
CA VAL A 996 -4.29 -6.27 42.73
C VAL A 996 -4.18 -4.94 41.98
N GLU A 997 -3.82 -4.98 40.70
CA GLU A 997 -3.94 -3.83 39.81
C GLU A 997 -5.41 -3.38 39.78
N VAL A 998 -5.67 -2.17 40.27
CA VAL A 998 -6.99 -1.54 40.15
C VAL A 998 -7.17 -1.09 38.70
N LEU A 999 -7.68 -1.99 37.86
CA LEU A 999 -8.16 -1.66 36.52
C LEU A 999 -9.34 -0.68 36.65
N LYS A 1000 -9.25 0.45 35.95
CA LYS A 1000 -10.33 1.44 35.88
C LYS A 1000 -11.52 0.83 35.13
N GLU A 1001 -12.53 0.34 35.85
CA GLU A 1001 -13.68 -0.33 35.26
C GLU A 1001 -14.50 0.59 34.34
N SER A 1002 -14.74 0.14 33.10
CA SER A 1002 -15.56 0.85 32.12
C SER A 1002 -17.03 0.96 32.58
N SER A 1003 -17.75 1.99 32.10
CA SER A 1003 -19.19 2.16 32.38
C SER A 1003 -20.03 0.98 31.89
N ALA A 1004 -19.62 0.32 30.79
CA ALA A 1004 -20.23 -0.90 30.29
C ALA A 1004 -20.04 -2.08 31.25
N ARG A 1005 -18.84 -2.22 31.85
CA ARG A 1005 -18.55 -3.26 32.84
C ARG A 1005 -19.45 -3.13 34.06
N ARG A 1006 -19.68 -1.92 34.58
CA ARG A 1006 -20.57 -1.69 35.73
C ARG A 1006 -22.03 -2.05 35.43
N ARG A 1007 -22.53 -1.69 34.24
CA ARG A 1007 -23.88 -2.06 33.80
C ARG A 1007 -24.04 -3.58 33.66
N TRP A 1008 -23.04 -4.24 33.07
CA TRP A 1008 -23.02 -5.69 32.94
C TRP A 1008 -22.99 -6.41 34.30
N VAL A 1009 -22.11 -5.97 35.20
CA VAL A 1009 -22.03 -6.51 36.57
C VAL A 1009 -23.37 -6.32 37.29
N THR A 1010 -24.01 -5.15 37.17
CA THR A 1010 -25.35 -4.89 37.74
C THR A 1010 -26.40 -5.86 37.18
N LEU A 1011 -26.41 -6.11 35.87
CA LEU A 1011 -27.31 -7.06 35.23
C LEU A 1011 -27.06 -8.50 35.70
N CYS A 1012 -25.81 -8.93 35.83
CA CYS A 1012 -25.48 -10.24 36.36
C CYS A 1012 -25.98 -10.40 37.80
N TRP A 1013 -25.87 -9.35 38.61
CA TRP A 1013 -26.41 -9.34 39.98
C TRP A 1013 -27.92 -9.43 40.01
N ILE A 1014 -28.64 -8.76 39.10
CA ILE A 1014 -30.10 -8.88 38.97
C ILE A 1014 -30.50 -10.31 38.57
N LEU A 1015 -29.83 -10.91 37.57
CA LEU A 1015 -30.16 -12.26 37.09
C LEU A 1015 -29.80 -13.38 38.08
N THR A 1016 -28.83 -13.12 38.97
CA THR A 1016 -28.35 -14.08 39.97
C THR A 1016 -28.68 -13.68 41.41
N TRP A 1017 -29.66 -12.79 41.60
CA TRP A 1017 -30.02 -12.22 42.91
C TRP A 1017 -30.45 -13.28 43.93
N TRP A 1018 -31.07 -14.35 43.45
CA TRP A 1018 -31.56 -15.49 44.23
C TRP A 1018 -30.45 -16.42 44.74
N VAL A 1019 -29.20 -16.19 44.32
CA VAL A 1019 -28.02 -16.90 44.84
C VAL A 1019 -27.17 -15.94 45.67
N PRO A 1020 -27.35 -15.87 47.00
CA PRO A 1020 -26.60 -14.94 47.83
C PRO A 1020 -25.15 -15.41 48.02
N ASN A 1021 -24.25 -14.46 48.27
CA ASN A 1021 -22.81 -14.72 48.45
C ASN A 1021 -22.44 -15.84 49.45
N PRO A 1022 -23.14 -16.02 50.58
CA PRO A 1022 -22.88 -17.12 51.52
C PRO A 1022 -23.09 -18.50 50.90
N CYS A 1023 -24.06 -18.66 50.00
CA CYS A 1023 -24.30 -19.92 49.31
C CYS A 1023 -23.14 -20.28 48.38
N LEU A 1024 -22.56 -19.29 47.67
CA LEU A 1024 -21.42 -19.51 46.78
C LEU A 1024 -20.11 -19.81 47.53
N SER A 1025 -19.92 -19.18 48.70
CA SER A 1025 -18.74 -19.45 49.53
C SER A 1025 -18.85 -20.78 50.29
N TYR A 1026 -20.05 -21.13 50.79
CA TYR A 1026 -20.25 -22.30 51.65
C TYR A 1026 -20.55 -23.58 50.86
N LEU A 1027 -21.51 -23.55 49.92
CA LEU A 1027 -21.82 -24.71 49.08
C LEU A 1027 -20.91 -24.82 47.85
N GLY A 1028 -20.52 -23.69 47.26
CA GLY A 1028 -19.71 -23.65 46.03
C GLY A 1028 -18.20 -23.72 46.23
N ARG A 1029 -17.69 -23.67 47.47
CA ARG A 1029 -16.26 -23.59 47.83
C ARG A 1029 -15.49 -22.44 47.14
N MET A 1030 -16.19 -21.41 46.66
CA MET A 1030 -15.60 -20.24 45.99
C MET A 1030 -15.37 -19.12 47.01
N LYS A 1031 -14.20 -19.10 47.67
CA LYS A 1031 -13.86 -18.13 48.73
C LYS A 1031 -13.48 -16.74 48.19
N ARG A 1032 -12.91 -16.63 46.99
CA ARG A 1032 -12.48 -15.36 46.40
C ARG A 1032 -13.63 -14.59 45.72
N GLU A 1033 -13.59 -13.26 45.78
CA GLU A 1033 -14.63 -12.37 45.22
C GLU A 1033 -14.67 -12.36 43.69
N ASP A 1034 -13.51 -12.34 43.04
CA ASP A 1034 -13.34 -12.42 41.59
C ASP A 1034 -13.89 -13.74 41.01
N VAL A 1035 -13.66 -14.86 41.69
CA VAL A 1035 -14.18 -16.18 41.30
C VAL A 1035 -15.71 -16.22 41.41
N ARG A 1036 -16.28 -15.63 42.47
CA ARG A 1036 -17.75 -15.54 42.63
C ARG A 1036 -18.37 -14.66 41.56
N GLN A 1037 -17.73 -13.54 41.21
CA GLN A 1037 -18.19 -12.64 40.16
C GLN A 1037 -18.12 -13.30 38.78
N ALA A 1038 -17.03 -14.01 38.46
CA ALA A 1038 -16.90 -14.78 37.23
C ALA A 1038 -17.96 -15.90 37.12
N TRP A 1039 -18.31 -16.55 38.24
CA TRP A 1039 -19.38 -17.53 38.26
C TRP A 1039 -20.75 -16.90 37.97
N ARG A 1040 -21.07 -15.76 38.58
CA ARG A 1040 -22.32 -15.02 38.34
C ARG A 1040 -22.45 -14.60 36.88
N GLU A 1041 -21.37 -14.15 36.26
CA GLU A 1041 -21.35 -13.78 34.84
C GLU A 1041 -21.62 -14.96 33.91
N LYS A 1042 -21.01 -16.12 34.19
CA LYS A 1042 -21.27 -17.35 33.42
C LYS A 1042 -22.70 -17.86 33.57
N LEU A 1043 -23.26 -17.80 34.77
CA LEU A 1043 -24.65 -18.21 35.01
C LEU A 1043 -25.64 -17.24 34.34
N ALA A 1044 -25.40 -15.93 34.44
CA ALA A 1044 -26.24 -14.92 33.79
C ALA A 1044 -26.27 -15.08 32.27
N LEU A 1045 -25.12 -15.35 31.64
CA LEU A 1045 -25.04 -15.66 30.21
C LEU A 1045 -25.83 -16.93 29.87
N ASN A 1046 -25.71 -17.97 30.69
CA ASN A 1046 -26.46 -19.20 30.49
C ASN A 1046 -27.98 -18.94 30.54
N LEU A 1047 -28.47 -18.24 31.56
CA LEU A 1047 -29.88 -17.89 31.69
C LEU A 1047 -30.42 -17.07 30.51
N LEU A 1048 -29.64 -16.12 30.00
CA LEU A 1048 -30.01 -15.35 28.80
C LEU A 1048 -30.12 -16.22 27.55
N ILE A 1049 -29.18 -17.16 27.36
CA ILE A 1049 -29.22 -18.10 26.24
C ILE A 1049 -30.46 -18.99 26.32
N TRP A 1050 -30.77 -19.56 27.50
CA TRP A 1050 -31.98 -20.35 27.69
C TRP A 1050 -33.25 -19.54 27.42
N PHE A 1051 -33.30 -18.27 27.85
CA PHE A 1051 -34.43 -17.39 27.60
C PHE A 1051 -34.63 -17.12 26.11
N VAL A 1052 -33.56 -16.81 25.37
CA VAL A 1052 -33.64 -16.58 23.91
C VAL A 1052 -34.01 -17.86 23.16
N CYS A 1053 -33.44 -19.01 23.54
CA CYS A 1053 -33.82 -20.30 22.99
C CYS A 1053 -35.31 -20.62 23.25
N LEU A 1054 -35.82 -20.31 24.43
CA LEU A 1054 -37.23 -20.52 24.78
C LEU A 1054 -38.16 -19.57 24.02
N CYS A 1055 -37.77 -18.30 23.85
CA CYS A 1055 -38.49 -17.35 23.00
C CYS A 1055 -38.54 -17.84 21.54
N THR A 1056 -37.41 -18.35 21.03
CA THR A 1056 -37.33 -18.90 19.68
C THR A 1056 -38.22 -20.13 19.53
N ALA A 1057 -38.20 -21.04 20.49
CA ALA A 1057 -39.08 -22.21 20.51
C ALA A 1057 -40.56 -21.79 20.59
N PHE A 1058 -40.89 -20.75 21.36
CA PHE A 1058 -42.23 -20.19 21.45
C PHE A 1058 -42.71 -19.63 20.09
N VAL A 1059 -41.86 -18.85 19.41
CA VAL A 1059 -42.17 -18.31 18.08
C VAL A 1059 -42.37 -19.42 17.05
N ILE A 1060 -41.53 -20.46 17.07
CA ILE A 1060 -41.61 -21.55 16.10
C ILE A 1060 -42.83 -22.45 16.35
N VAL A 1061 -43.10 -22.83 17.61
CA VAL A 1061 -44.06 -23.89 17.91
C VAL A 1061 -45.44 -23.34 18.27
N PHE A 1062 -45.49 -22.24 19.01
CA PHE A 1062 -46.74 -21.75 19.62
C PHE A 1062 -47.31 -20.56 18.86
N LEU A 1063 -46.47 -19.61 18.43
CA LEU A 1063 -46.93 -18.41 17.73
C LEU A 1063 -47.59 -18.76 16.38
N GLY A 1064 -47.07 -19.76 15.66
CA GLY A 1064 -47.70 -20.25 14.43
C GLY A 1064 -49.12 -20.78 14.65
N LYS A 1065 -49.37 -21.50 15.75
CA LYS A 1065 -50.71 -21.99 16.13
C LYS A 1065 -51.62 -20.91 16.70
N LEU A 1066 -51.05 -19.83 17.23
CA LEU A 1066 -51.77 -18.70 17.81
C LEU A 1066 -52.23 -17.71 16.72
N ILE A 1067 -51.42 -17.51 15.68
CA ILE A 1067 -51.71 -16.58 14.57
C ILE A 1067 -52.61 -17.24 13.52
N CYS A 1068 -52.46 -18.53 13.27
CA CYS A 1068 -53.25 -19.26 12.27
C CYS A 1068 -53.85 -20.52 12.91
N PRO A 1069 -55.15 -20.53 13.28
CA PRO A 1069 -55.80 -21.76 13.70
C PRO A 1069 -55.73 -22.79 12.57
N THR A 1070 -55.56 -24.06 12.90
CA THR A 1070 -55.47 -25.14 11.90
C THR A 1070 -56.79 -25.26 11.16
N GLU A 1071 -56.81 -24.82 9.90
CA GLU A 1071 -57.95 -24.98 9.01
C GLU A 1071 -57.83 -26.32 8.29
N HIS A 1072 -58.87 -27.16 8.38
CA HIS A 1072 -58.89 -28.49 7.75
C HIS A 1072 -59.27 -28.34 6.27
N VAL A 1073 -58.26 -28.13 5.42
CA VAL A 1073 -58.44 -28.03 3.96
C VAL A 1073 -58.45 -29.43 3.35
N PHE A 1074 -59.53 -29.80 2.67
CA PHE A 1074 -59.61 -31.04 1.91
C PHE A 1074 -59.00 -30.85 0.51
N ASN A 1075 -58.08 -31.74 0.12
CA ASN A 1075 -57.66 -31.80 -1.28
C ASN A 1075 -58.77 -32.46 -2.14
N SER A 1076 -58.80 -32.21 -3.45
CA SER A 1076 -59.81 -32.78 -4.37
C SER A 1076 -59.89 -34.31 -4.30
N SER A 1077 -58.76 -34.98 -4.07
CA SER A 1077 -58.67 -36.43 -3.88
C SER A 1077 -59.26 -36.90 -2.55
N GLU A 1078 -59.11 -36.11 -1.49
CA GLU A 1078 -59.66 -36.42 -0.17
C GLU A 1078 -61.17 -36.16 -0.17
N LEU A 1079 -61.63 -35.08 -0.80
CA LEU A 1079 -63.06 -34.82 -1.00
C LEU A 1079 -63.72 -35.98 -1.76
N ALA A 1080 -63.10 -36.49 -2.82
CA ALA A 1080 -63.60 -37.64 -3.58
C ALA A 1080 -63.71 -38.93 -2.73
N SER A 1081 -62.87 -39.07 -1.70
CA SER A 1081 -62.94 -40.19 -0.75
C SER A 1081 -64.17 -40.13 0.16
N HIS A 1082 -64.77 -38.95 0.32
CA HIS A 1082 -66.02 -38.69 1.04
C HIS A 1082 -67.24 -38.75 0.11
N SER A 1083 -67.26 -39.74 -0.78
CA SER A 1083 -68.42 -40.06 -1.63
C SER A 1083 -69.32 -41.12 -0.99
N TYR A 1084 -70.61 -41.12 -1.37
CA TYR A 1084 -71.60 -42.07 -0.87
C TYR A 1084 -71.22 -43.55 -1.10
N ILE A 1085 -70.37 -43.82 -2.10
CA ILE A 1085 -69.92 -45.18 -2.45
C ILE A 1085 -68.87 -45.69 -1.46
N LEU A 1086 -67.98 -44.81 -0.98
CA LEU A 1086 -66.86 -45.16 -0.10
C LEU A 1086 -67.22 -45.04 1.38
N ASN A 1087 -68.02 -44.04 1.76
CA ASN A 1087 -68.49 -43.84 3.13
C ASN A 1087 -69.90 -43.24 3.16
N ALA A 1088 -70.91 -44.07 3.42
CA ALA A 1088 -72.32 -43.63 3.42
C ALA A 1088 -72.68 -42.66 4.57
N ASN A 1089 -71.95 -42.71 5.68
CA ASN A 1089 -72.24 -41.89 6.87
C ASN A 1089 -71.52 -40.54 6.89
N ASN A 1090 -70.61 -40.28 5.94
CA ASN A 1090 -69.85 -39.04 5.93
C ASN A 1090 -69.58 -38.54 4.50
N VAL A 1091 -70.58 -37.88 3.92
CA VAL A 1091 -70.63 -37.48 2.51
C VAL A 1091 -70.50 -35.96 2.40
N TYR A 1092 -69.42 -35.50 1.76
CA TYR A 1092 -69.14 -34.08 1.59
C TYR A 1092 -69.26 -33.64 0.13
N THR A 1093 -69.57 -32.37 -0.12
CA THR A 1093 -69.48 -31.73 -1.45
C THR A 1093 -68.81 -30.38 -1.30
N SER A 1094 -68.10 -29.93 -2.33
CA SER A 1094 -67.56 -28.57 -2.32
C SER A 1094 -68.39 -27.63 -3.20
N ILE A 1095 -68.57 -26.40 -2.74
CA ILE A 1095 -69.14 -25.31 -3.52
C ILE A 1095 -68.17 -24.13 -3.39
N ARG A 1096 -67.43 -23.84 -4.47
CA ARG A 1096 -66.52 -22.70 -4.64
C ARG A 1096 -65.47 -22.57 -3.54
N GLY A 1097 -64.90 -23.70 -3.14
CA GLY A 1097 -63.83 -23.77 -2.15
C GLY A 1097 -64.30 -24.04 -0.72
N GLU A 1098 -65.60 -23.96 -0.43
CA GLU A 1098 -66.16 -24.36 0.87
C GLU A 1098 -66.69 -25.80 0.81
N VAL A 1099 -66.50 -26.58 1.88
CA VAL A 1099 -66.91 -27.98 1.96
C VAL A 1099 -68.15 -28.11 2.86
N PHE A 1100 -69.21 -28.72 2.34
CA PHE A 1100 -70.50 -28.89 3.00
C PHE A 1100 -70.81 -30.36 3.25
N ASP A 1101 -71.40 -30.65 4.42
CA ASP A 1101 -71.93 -31.97 4.76
C ASP A 1101 -73.32 -32.19 4.12
N LEU A 1102 -73.37 -33.08 3.13
CA LEU A 1102 -74.60 -33.41 2.43
C LEU A 1102 -75.56 -34.24 3.28
N ASN A 1103 -75.11 -34.94 4.32
CA ASN A 1103 -76.01 -35.73 5.17
C ASN A 1103 -76.94 -34.82 5.97
N THR A 1104 -76.41 -33.72 6.53
CA THR A 1104 -77.24 -32.74 7.26
C THR A 1104 -78.20 -32.00 6.33
N ILE A 1105 -77.72 -31.64 5.13
CA ILE A 1105 -78.51 -30.89 4.15
C ILE A 1105 -79.63 -31.75 3.55
N THR A 1106 -79.38 -33.04 3.29
CA THR A 1106 -80.40 -33.93 2.74
C THR A 1106 -81.50 -34.27 3.75
N GLU A 1107 -81.21 -34.36 5.05
CA GLU A 1107 -82.23 -34.50 6.09
C GLU A 1107 -83.14 -33.26 6.19
N LEU A 1108 -82.58 -32.06 6.06
CA LEU A 1108 -83.34 -30.81 6.02
C LEU A 1108 -84.19 -30.69 4.75
N HIS A 1109 -83.63 -31.07 3.59
CA HIS A 1109 -84.33 -31.04 2.30
C HIS A 1109 -85.47 -32.07 2.21
N GLN A 1110 -85.45 -33.11 3.05
CA GLN A 1110 -86.50 -34.13 3.10
C GLN A 1110 -87.75 -33.68 3.89
N ARG A 1111 -87.65 -32.63 4.73
CA ARG A 1111 -88.77 -32.17 5.58
C ARG A 1111 -89.71 -31.17 4.91
N SER A 1112 -89.36 -30.53 3.79
CA SER A 1112 -90.19 -29.47 3.19
C SER A 1112 -90.97 -29.90 1.94
N VAL A 1113 -90.39 -30.59 0.94
CA VAL A 1113 -91.11 -31.23 -0.19
C VAL A 1113 -90.22 -32.30 -0.85
N SER A 1114 -90.67 -33.56 -0.97
CA SER A 1114 -89.89 -34.65 -1.59
C SER A 1114 -90.17 -34.79 -3.10
N VAL A 1115 -89.49 -34.01 -3.94
CA VAL A 1115 -89.50 -34.22 -5.41
C VAL A 1115 -88.28 -35.05 -5.88
N VAL A 1116 -87.21 -35.10 -5.09
CA VAL A 1116 -85.97 -35.83 -5.42
C VAL A 1116 -85.59 -36.79 -4.28
N PRO A 1117 -85.36 -38.09 -4.56
CA PRO A 1117 -84.92 -39.04 -3.53
C PRO A 1117 -83.57 -38.65 -2.92
N SER A 1118 -83.46 -38.67 -1.59
CA SER A 1118 -82.23 -38.32 -0.86
C SER A 1118 -81.01 -39.15 -1.28
N LYS A 1119 -81.21 -40.44 -1.61
CA LYS A 1119 -80.17 -41.31 -2.16
C LYS A 1119 -79.60 -40.83 -3.50
N THR A 1120 -80.39 -40.15 -4.33
CA THR A 1120 -79.95 -39.64 -5.62
C THR A 1120 -79.03 -38.41 -5.43
N ILE A 1121 -79.35 -37.54 -4.48
CA ILE A 1121 -78.54 -36.36 -4.16
C ILE A 1121 -77.17 -36.78 -3.59
N LEU A 1122 -77.16 -37.69 -2.61
CA LEU A 1122 -75.93 -38.19 -1.99
C LEU A 1122 -75.02 -38.92 -3.00
N LYS A 1123 -75.59 -39.69 -3.92
CA LYS A 1123 -74.83 -40.44 -4.93
C LYS A 1123 -74.30 -39.57 -6.07
N THR A 1124 -74.99 -38.49 -6.41
CA THR A 1124 -74.63 -37.65 -7.56
C THR A 1124 -73.63 -36.56 -7.20
N TYR A 1125 -73.76 -35.97 -6.01
CA TYR A 1125 -72.94 -34.82 -5.60
C TYR A 1125 -71.91 -35.13 -4.51
N GLY A 1126 -72.02 -36.28 -3.84
CA GLY A 1126 -71.07 -36.73 -2.83
C GLY A 1126 -69.66 -36.95 -3.39
N GLY A 1127 -68.68 -36.27 -2.80
CA GLY A 1127 -67.28 -36.28 -3.18
C GLY A 1127 -66.93 -35.48 -4.43
N THR A 1128 -67.85 -34.64 -4.92
CA THR A 1128 -67.65 -33.80 -6.11
C THR A 1128 -67.90 -32.33 -5.82
N SER A 1129 -67.35 -31.45 -6.68
CA SER A 1129 -67.62 -30.01 -6.65
C SER A 1129 -68.91 -29.69 -7.39
N ALA A 1130 -69.84 -29.01 -6.73
CA ALA A 1130 -71.16 -28.63 -7.25
C ALA A 1130 -71.20 -27.17 -7.73
N ASP A 1131 -70.05 -26.56 -8.02
CA ASP A 1131 -69.89 -25.15 -8.39
C ASP A 1131 -70.74 -24.73 -9.59
N SER A 1132 -70.96 -25.65 -10.53
CA SER A 1132 -71.71 -25.44 -11.77
C SER A 1132 -73.22 -25.40 -11.59
N VAL A 1133 -73.73 -25.88 -10.44
CA VAL A 1133 -75.17 -25.95 -10.14
C VAL A 1133 -75.70 -24.61 -9.61
N PHE A 1134 -74.83 -23.82 -8.98
CA PHE A 1134 -75.22 -22.57 -8.33
C PHE A 1134 -74.73 -21.35 -9.11
N PRO A 1135 -75.62 -20.44 -9.54
CA PRO A 1135 -75.25 -19.23 -10.26
C PRO A 1135 -74.37 -18.31 -9.38
N VAL A 1136 -73.44 -17.58 -10.01
CA VAL A 1136 -72.56 -16.63 -9.31
C VAL A 1136 -73.40 -15.53 -8.69
N GLN A 1137 -73.35 -15.37 -7.36
CA GLN A 1137 -73.94 -14.21 -6.70
C GLN A 1137 -73.23 -12.94 -7.21
N VAL A 1138 -74.02 -11.93 -7.58
CA VAL A 1138 -73.54 -10.66 -8.18
C VAL A 1138 -72.54 -9.92 -7.26
N SER A 1139 -72.59 -10.17 -5.95
CA SER A 1139 -71.62 -9.66 -4.97
C SER A 1139 -70.19 -10.15 -5.20
N ALA A 1140 -69.99 -11.32 -5.83
CA ALA A 1140 -68.66 -11.85 -6.15
C ALA A 1140 -68.05 -11.25 -7.44
N LEU A 1141 -68.83 -10.53 -8.25
CA LEU A 1141 -68.38 -9.83 -9.47
C LEU A 1141 -68.01 -8.36 -9.22
N CYS A 1142 -68.23 -7.83 -8.01
CA CYS A 1142 -68.01 -6.42 -7.66
C CYS A 1142 -66.77 -6.17 -6.80
N ASN A 1143 -65.76 -7.03 -6.85
CA ASN A 1143 -64.42 -6.69 -6.33
C ASN A 1143 -63.50 -6.44 -7.51
N GLY A 1144 -63.53 -5.20 -7.98
CA GLY A 1144 -62.66 -4.69 -9.03
C GLY A 1144 -62.62 -3.17 -9.00
N ILE A 1145 -61.89 -2.62 -8.04
CA ILE A 1145 -61.02 -1.47 -8.32
C ILE A 1145 -59.61 -1.97 -8.01
N ASP A 1146 -58.75 -1.85 -9.00
CA ASP A 1146 -57.31 -2.15 -9.04
C ASP A 1146 -56.90 -3.61 -9.34
N ALA A 1147 -57.11 -4.01 -10.60
CA ALA A 1147 -56.04 -4.54 -11.45
C ALA A 1147 -56.53 -4.74 -12.90
N ILE A 1148 -55.85 -4.09 -13.85
CA ILE A 1148 -55.95 -4.31 -15.31
C ILE A 1148 -54.49 -4.46 -15.81
N PRO A 1149 -54.20 -5.22 -16.87
CA PRO A 1149 -54.69 -6.54 -17.28
C PRO A 1149 -53.67 -7.67 -17.06
#